data_AF-A0A4Y9Q5H4-F1
#
_entry.id   AF-A0A4Y9Q5H4-F1
#
_cell.length_a   1.000
_cell.length_b   1.000
_cell.length_c   1.000
_cell.angle_alpha   90.00
_cell.angle_beta   90.00
_cell.angle_gamma   90.00
#
_symmetry.space_group_name_H-M   'P 1'
#
loop_
_entity.id
_entity.type
_entity.pdbx_description
1 polymer ?
#
loop_
_entity_poly.entity_id
_entity_poly.type
_entity_poly.pdbx_seq_one_letter_code
_entity_poly.pdbx_strand_id
1 'polypeptide(L)'
;MTQARRSLVASAVLVLVLSTAAVISAAAPAAAALPAGFTEVTAFSGLVNPTAIRFAPDGRVFVAEKRGTIQMYDSVADTTATQVADLRTEVHNFWDRGLLGLAIDPGFPQQPYLYALYTFDGPIVPVPGGRVPTWGTADTDSDPCPDPPGATSDGCVVSSKLVRLTLTGTTTVKTDLVHDWCQQYPSHSTGDLVFGRDGALYASAGDGASFEFTDYGQDGAPVNPCGDPGAVNGVMSPPSAEGGSLRAQDLRTAGDPVSLDGTVIRVDPATGNAAPGNPNAGAADPNAARIVAHGMRNPFRMVLRPGTDEVWVGDVGFVTWEEINRLPLPGQPVSNFGWPCLEGNGRTSTFDSADLKICEDLYAQGGDAKPYFVYPHGQKLSPSDTCATAGGASISGLSFQFYAGGPYPAAYDGALFFSDYARNCIWVVPKGANGLPDPAQVTSFVSGAAGPVDLELSPAGEVFYADFNGGTVRRIVYTGTGPVSCPAGQYRAEYFPNTTLAGTPAVTACESTLDHQWGAGGPPGLGADNFSARWTGAFDFPTAGTYTFTAVSDDGIRVWVDDVLLIDQWRAQAATTFTASRALTAGSHTVRVQYYEAAGSAVARLSWTAGGSPPQPQITAPATGTTWQVGTPIAFSGSATDPEDGALPAGALTWEMVLQHCPAACHAHSLQTWTGVSGASITAPDHEYPAYLDLRLTARDSSGRTTTVTRRLDPRTVPVTVASEPSGLSLAFGSRTATTPFTTTVIAGSTATLAAPSPQTLSGATYAFSRWSDGGAASHNVTQASTARTYTATFAGATGCPAGQYRAEYFPNSTLAGTAVRTACEAAPLDRTWGNSGPTGLPVDFFSARWTGSFTFPAGSRTFTAATDDGVRVWVDGVLIIDRWSTPGTTRATRTMTAGTHTVRVDYVERISWASARLTW
;
A
#
# COMPACT_ATOMS: atom_id res chain seq x y z
N MET A 1 -68.66 25.77 -13.71
CA MET A 1 -69.59 26.91 -13.92
C MET A 1 -69.09 28.08 -13.08
N THR A 2 -68.84 29.24 -13.72
CA THR A 2 -68.97 30.65 -13.25
C THR A 2 -68.42 31.07 -11.88
N GLN A 3 -67.79 32.23 -11.62
CA GLN A 3 -67.21 33.37 -12.36
C GLN A 3 -66.68 34.33 -11.26
N ALA A 4 -65.51 34.94 -11.46
CA ALA A 4 -65.08 36.28 -11.00
C ALA A 4 -64.99 36.68 -9.49
N ARG A 5 -63.76 37.07 -9.06
CA ARG A 5 -63.26 38.46 -8.77
C ARG A 5 -61.91 38.37 -8.01
N ARG A 6 -60.74 38.76 -8.58
CA ARG A 6 -60.16 40.12 -8.80
C ARG A 6 -59.91 40.91 -7.51
N SER A 7 -58.77 41.57 -7.21
CA SER A 7 -57.46 41.85 -7.85
C SER A 7 -56.60 42.61 -6.79
N LEU A 8 -55.25 42.65 -6.84
CA LEU A 8 -54.35 43.73 -7.34
C LEU A 8 -53.02 43.63 -6.51
N VAL A 9 -51.77 43.82 -6.96
CA VAL A 9 -51.16 44.60 -8.05
C VAL A 9 -49.88 43.88 -8.51
N ALA A 10 -49.73 43.65 -9.81
CA ALA A 10 -48.44 43.47 -10.46
C ALA A 10 -47.97 44.84 -10.97
N SER A 11 -46.73 45.22 -10.68
CA SER A 11 -46.04 46.33 -11.36
C SER A 11 -44.81 45.78 -12.03
N ALA A 12 -44.92 45.53 -13.34
CA ALA A 12 -43.81 45.32 -14.23
C ALA A 12 -43.15 46.69 -14.50
N VAL A 13 -41.86 46.80 -14.17
CA VAL A 13 -41.00 47.85 -14.76
C VAL A 13 -40.10 47.16 -15.76
N LEU A 14 -40.46 47.36 -17.03
CA LEU A 14 -39.64 47.11 -18.21
C LEU A 14 -38.49 48.13 -18.21
N VAL A 15 -37.27 47.73 -17.88
CA VAL A 15 -36.07 48.53 -18.18
C VAL A 15 -35.52 48.05 -19.52
N LEU A 16 -35.79 48.85 -20.54
CA LEU A 16 -35.16 48.78 -21.85
C LEU A 16 -33.70 49.24 -21.70
N VAL A 17 -32.74 48.32 -21.65
CA VAL A 17 -31.31 48.68 -21.75
C VAL A 17 -30.91 48.63 -23.22
N LEU A 18 -30.79 49.82 -23.83
CA LEU A 18 -30.04 49.99 -25.07
C LEU A 18 -28.62 49.48 -24.83
N SER A 19 -28.19 48.55 -25.68
CA SER A 19 -26.83 48.08 -25.86
C SER A 19 -25.90 49.24 -26.27
N THR A 20 -25.37 49.93 -25.27
CA THR A 20 -24.05 50.55 -25.38
C THR A 20 -23.07 49.56 -24.78
N ALA A 21 -22.15 49.07 -25.62
CA ALA A 21 -21.00 48.28 -25.17
C ALA A 21 -20.09 49.19 -24.33
N ALA A 22 -20.48 49.44 -23.09
CA ALA A 22 -19.53 49.82 -22.06
C ALA A 22 -18.70 48.57 -21.80
N VAL A 23 -17.46 48.58 -22.28
CA VAL A 23 -16.42 47.70 -21.77
C VAL A 23 -16.27 48.05 -20.30
N ILE A 24 -17.08 47.41 -19.45
CA ILE A 24 -16.81 47.34 -18.02
C ILE A 24 -15.56 46.48 -17.97
N SER A 25 -14.40 47.15 -17.88
CA SER A 25 -13.21 46.50 -17.33
C SER A 25 -13.66 45.96 -15.98
N ALA A 26 -13.92 44.65 -15.92
CA ALA A 26 -13.96 43.96 -14.64
C ALA A 26 -12.64 44.31 -13.97
N ALA A 27 -12.71 45.08 -12.88
CA ALA A 27 -11.54 45.34 -12.08
C ALA A 27 -10.96 43.97 -11.73
N ALA A 28 -9.66 43.78 -11.97
CA ALA A 28 -8.98 42.58 -11.52
C ALA A 28 -9.34 42.36 -10.03
N PRO A 29 -9.61 41.11 -9.60
CA PRO A 29 -9.88 40.84 -8.20
C PRO A 29 -8.79 41.50 -7.35
N ALA A 30 -9.20 42.21 -6.30
CA ALA A 30 -8.26 42.83 -5.39
C ALA A 30 -7.32 41.74 -4.84
N ALA A 31 -6.02 42.00 -4.88
CA ALA A 31 -5.03 41.06 -4.37
C ALA A 31 -5.34 40.71 -2.91
N ALA A 32 -5.17 39.43 -2.55
CA ALA A 32 -5.32 38.97 -1.19
C ALA A 32 -4.44 39.80 -0.24
N ALA A 33 -5.03 40.33 0.83
CA ALA A 33 -4.30 41.05 1.86
C ALA A 33 -4.02 40.11 3.04
N LEU A 34 -2.75 40.06 3.43
CA LEU A 34 -2.17 39.18 4.42
C LEU A 34 -1.49 40.00 5.54
N PRO A 35 -1.35 39.44 6.76
CA PRO A 35 -0.53 40.04 7.81
C PRO A 35 0.91 40.26 7.33
N ALA A 36 1.56 41.24 7.95
CA ALA A 36 2.93 41.59 7.62
C ALA A 36 3.85 40.36 7.70
N GLY A 37 4.61 40.15 6.63
CA GLY A 37 5.54 39.04 6.49
C GLY A 37 4.95 37.73 5.99
N PHE A 38 3.67 37.68 5.67
CA PHE A 38 3.10 36.59 4.88
C PHE A 38 2.98 36.99 3.41
N THR A 39 3.16 36.02 2.53
CA THR A 39 2.96 36.13 1.10
C THR A 39 2.20 34.92 0.61
N GLU A 40 1.30 35.12 -0.35
CA GLU A 40 0.63 34.02 -1.04
C GLU A 40 1.37 33.67 -2.33
N VAL A 41 1.50 32.37 -2.60
CA VAL A 41 1.99 31.85 -3.87
C VAL A 41 1.06 30.76 -4.40
N THR A 42 1.00 30.60 -5.71
CA THR A 42 0.32 29.46 -6.34
C THR A 42 1.22 28.24 -6.23
N ALA A 43 0.77 27.21 -5.51
CA ALA A 43 1.48 25.93 -5.41
C ALA A 43 1.18 25.03 -6.61
N PHE A 44 -0.11 24.86 -6.93
CA PHE A 44 -0.57 24.06 -8.06
C PHE A 44 -1.56 24.84 -8.91
N SER A 45 -1.58 24.57 -10.21
CA SER A 45 -2.45 25.26 -11.18
C SER A 45 -2.94 24.31 -12.26
N GLY A 46 -3.93 24.73 -13.05
CA GLY A 46 -4.50 23.90 -14.12
C GLY A 46 -5.50 22.86 -13.61
N LEU A 47 -6.00 23.03 -12.38
CA LEU A 47 -7.03 22.20 -11.78
C LEU A 47 -8.43 22.70 -12.20
N VAL A 48 -9.43 21.83 -12.12
CA VAL A 48 -10.83 22.14 -12.40
C VAL A 48 -11.63 22.05 -11.11
N ASN A 49 -12.04 23.19 -10.56
CA ASN A 49 -12.82 23.28 -9.32
C ASN A 49 -12.28 22.37 -8.20
N PRO A 50 -11.04 22.60 -7.73
CA PRO A 50 -10.44 21.78 -6.68
C PRO A 50 -11.26 21.88 -5.39
N THR A 51 -11.56 20.75 -4.77
CA THR A 51 -12.42 20.66 -3.58
C THR A 51 -11.64 20.29 -2.34
N ALA A 52 -10.71 19.34 -2.39
CA ALA A 52 -9.96 18.89 -1.21
C ALA A 52 -8.48 18.69 -1.50
N ILE A 53 -7.61 19.05 -0.55
CA ILE A 53 -6.15 18.90 -0.61
C ILE A 53 -5.70 17.99 0.52
N ARG A 54 -4.92 16.95 0.24
CA ARG A 54 -4.38 16.05 1.29
C ARG A 54 -2.90 15.78 1.06
N PHE A 55 -2.11 15.89 2.13
CA PHE A 55 -0.69 15.54 2.13
C PHE A 55 -0.48 14.11 2.59
N ALA A 56 0.24 13.33 1.79
CA ALA A 56 0.66 11.99 2.18
C ALA A 56 1.90 12.04 3.09
N PRO A 57 2.10 11.03 3.98
CA PRO A 57 3.28 10.95 4.83
C PRO A 57 4.62 10.90 4.08
N ASP A 58 4.63 10.45 2.82
CA ASP A 58 5.82 10.39 1.97
C ASP A 58 6.10 11.68 1.17
N GLY A 59 5.28 12.73 1.36
CA GLY A 59 5.46 14.04 0.75
C GLY A 59 4.64 14.29 -0.52
N ARG A 60 3.93 13.28 -1.04
CA ARG A 60 3.00 13.46 -2.17
C ARG A 60 1.79 14.30 -1.78
N VAL A 61 1.20 14.95 -2.76
CA VAL A 61 -0.02 15.76 -2.56
C VAL A 61 -1.13 15.27 -3.47
N PHE A 62 -2.32 15.09 -2.91
CA PHE A 62 -3.51 14.70 -3.64
C PHE A 62 -4.52 15.84 -3.64
N VAL A 63 -5.09 16.14 -4.80
CA VAL A 63 -6.11 17.17 -4.96
C VAL A 63 -7.33 16.57 -5.64
N ALA A 64 -8.46 16.58 -4.94
CA ALA A 64 -9.76 16.21 -5.52
C ALA A 64 -10.31 17.37 -6.35
N GLU A 65 -10.91 17.06 -7.49
CA GLU A 65 -11.65 17.99 -8.33
C GLU A 65 -13.14 17.66 -8.24
N LYS A 66 -14.00 18.69 -8.12
CA LYS A 66 -15.45 18.53 -7.91
C LYS A 66 -16.11 17.60 -8.92
N ARG A 67 -15.60 17.60 -10.17
CA ARG A 67 -16.07 16.74 -11.26
C ARG A 67 -15.92 15.24 -10.98
N GLY A 68 -15.05 14.83 -10.06
CA GLY A 68 -14.85 13.41 -9.73
C GLY A 68 -13.49 12.86 -10.12
N THR A 69 -12.49 13.70 -10.41
CA THR A 69 -11.11 13.22 -10.62
C THR A 69 -10.25 13.51 -9.39
N ILE A 70 -9.16 12.76 -9.25
CA ILE A 70 -8.14 13.00 -8.22
C ILE A 70 -6.80 13.13 -8.91
N GLN A 71 -6.15 14.27 -8.69
CA GLN A 71 -4.82 14.60 -9.18
C GLN A 71 -3.79 14.33 -8.09
N MET A 72 -2.61 13.85 -8.48
CA MET A 72 -1.47 13.58 -7.60
C MET A 72 -0.25 14.34 -8.08
N TYR A 73 0.47 14.94 -7.14
CA TYR A 73 1.76 15.60 -7.34
C TYR A 73 2.81 14.86 -6.52
N ASP A 74 4.00 14.66 -7.07
CA ASP A 74 5.07 13.90 -6.42
C ASP A 74 5.62 14.64 -5.19
N SER A 75 5.49 15.97 -5.15
CA SER A 75 5.85 16.81 -4.02
C SER A 75 5.19 18.19 -4.12
N VAL A 76 5.36 19.04 -3.09
CA VAL A 76 4.94 20.46 -3.13
C VAL A 76 5.66 21.28 -4.20
N ALA A 77 6.86 20.86 -4.61
CA ALA A 77 7.63 21.53 -5.66
C ALA A 77 7.26 21.03 -7.06
N ASP A 78 6.49 19.95 -7.16
CA ASP A 78 6.07 19.38 -8.43
C ASP A 78 5.00 20.27 -9.07
N THR A 79 5.13 20.50 -10.37
CA THR A 79 4.22 21.33 -11.15
C THR A 79 3.36 20.52 -12.11
N THR A 80 3.59 19.20 -12.18
CA THR A 80 2.90 18.31 -13.12
C THR A 80 2.00 17.34 -12.37
N ALA A 81 0.69 17.45 -12.59
CA ALA A 81 -0.27 16.52 -12.03
C ALA A 81 -0.30 15.18 -12.78
N THR A 82 -0.42 14.09 -12.02
CA THR A 82 -0.84 12.78 -12.52
C THR A 82 -2.26 12.48 -12.03
N GLN A 83 -3.21 12.29 -12.95
CA GLN A 83 -4.56 11.83 -12.56
C GLN A 83 -4.51 10.37 -12.09
N VAL A 84 -4.86 10.13 -10.83
CA VAL A 84 -4.82 8.79 -10.20
C VAL A 84 -6.20 8.15 -10.08
N ALA A 85 -7.28 8.91 -10.18
CA ALA A 85 -8.64 8.37 -10.19
C ALA A 85 -9.57 9.20 -11.07
N ASP A 86 -10.55 8.53 -11.67
CA ASP A 86 -11.62 9.14 -12.45
C ASP A 86 -12.96 8.46 -12.08
N LEU A 87 -13.80 9.20 -11.37
CA LEU A 87 -15.12 8.78 -10.89
C LEU A 87 -16.25 9.50 -11.65
N ARG A 88 -15.95 10.25 -12.72
CA ARG A 88 -16.93 11.05 -13.47
C ARG A 88 -18.05 10.24 -14.11
N THR A 89 -17.91 8.92 -14.21
CA THR A 89 -18.99 8.03 -14.64
C THR A 89 -20.09 7.84 -13.59
N GLU A 90 -19.83 8.17 -12.32
CA GLU A 90 -20.77 7.98 -11.21
C GLU A 90 -20.98 9.24 -10.35
N VAL A 91 -20.18 10.29 -10.54
CA VAL A 91 -20.27 11.52 -9.75
C VAL A 91 -21.28 12.48 -10.39
N HIS A 92 -22.31 12.86 -9.65
CA HIS A 92 -23.24 13.92 -10.07
C HIS A 92 -22.63 15.29 -9.75
N ASN A 93 -21.92 15.91 -10.70
CA ASN A 93 -21.29 17.21 -10.49
C ASN A 93 -22.22 18.38 -10.86
N PHE A 94 -22.94 18.91 -9.87
CA PHE A 94 -23.86 20.03 -10.09
C PHE A 94 -24.12 20.84 -8.82
N TRP A 95 -23.94 22.16 -8.89
CA TRP A 95 -24.10 23.08 -7.75
C TRP A 95 -23.28 22.65 -6.54
N ASP A 96 -23.84 22.27 -5.40
CA ASP A 96 -23.05 21.83 -4.24
C ASP A 96 -22.56 20.39 -4.39
N ARG A 97 -23.12 19.61 -5.34
CA ARG A 97 -22.81 18.19 -5.53
C ARG A 97 -21.51 17.95 -6.28
N GLY A 98 -20.85 16.84 -5.98
CA GLY A 98 -19.64 16.39 -6.68
C GLY A 98 -18.79 15.48 -5.81
N LEU A 99 -17.51 15.37 -6.14
CA LEU A 99 -16.48 14.81 -5.26
C LEU A 99 -16.00 15.90 -4.29
N LEU A 100 -16.39 15.80 -3.02
CA LEU A 100 -16.21 16.88 -2.05
C LEU A 100 -15.27 16.50 -0.90
N GLY A 101 -15.25 15.23 -0.50
CA GLY A 101 -14.41 14.71 0.58
C GLY A 101 -13.32 13.77 0.07
N LEU A 102 -12.11 13.95 0.60
CA LEU A 102 -10.95 13.11 0.32
C LEU A 102 -10.19 12.85 1.62
N ALA A 103 -9.74 11.63 1.85
CA ALA A 103 -8.79 11.31 2.91
C ALA A 103 -7.73 10.30 2.42
N ILE A 104 -6.54 10.35 3.01
CA ILE A 104 -5.44 9.43 2.74
C ILE A 104 -5.31 8.48 3.93
N ASP A 105 -5.12 7.19 3.67
CA ASP A 105 -4.84 6.23 4.74
C ASP A 105 -3.57 6.64 5.52
N PRO A 106 -3.61 6.69 6.86
CA PRO A 106 -2.43 7.07 7.65
C PRO A 106 -1.20 6.16 7.44
N GLY A 107 -1.40 4.92 6.95
CA GLY A 107 -0.33 3.98 6.61
C GLY A 107 0.17 4.08 5.16
N PHE A 108 -0.20 5.12 4.42
CA PHE A 108 0.31 5.36 3.08
C PHE A 108 1.83 5.65 3.10
N PRO A 109 2.63 5.11 2.17
CA PRO A 109 2.25 4.41 0.94
C PRO A 109 2.13 2.87 1.07
N GLN A 110 2.41 2.29 2.23
CA GLN A 110 2.32 0.85 2.45
C GLN A 110 0.86 0.36 2.39
N GLN A 111 -0.07 1.22 2.79
CA GLN A 111 -1.49 1.10 2.54
C GLN A 111 -1.86 2.12 1.44
N PRO A 112 -1.85 1.72 0.15
CA PRO A 112 -2.03 2.64 -0.96
C PRO A 112 -3.51 2.99 -1.16
N TYR A 113 -4.19 3.38 -0.08
CA TYR A 113 -5.63 3.65 -0.06
C TYR A 113 -5.89 5.14 0.01
N LEU A 114 -6.78 5.61 -0.87
CA LEU A 114 -7.48 6.88 -0.73
C LEU A 114 -8.94 6.60 -0.39
N TYR A 115 -9.58 7.53 0.28
CA TYR A 115 -11.01 7.49 0.60
C TYR A 115 -11.68 8.69 -0.03
N ALA A 116 -12.77 8.45 -0.76
CA ALA A 116 -13.49 9.48 -1.48
C ALA A 116 -14.96 9.49 -1.05
N LEU A 117 -15.49 10.69 -0.86
CA LEU A 117 -16.88 10.94 -0.51
C LEU A 117 -17.49 11.87 -1.56
N TYR A 118 -18.49 11.37 -2.26
CA TYR A 118 -19.07 12.06 -3.41
C TYR A 118 -20.57 11.84 -3.56
N THR A 119 -21.21 12.77 -4.25
CA THR A 119 -22.60 12.63 -4.69
C THR A 119 -22.70 11.62 -5.83
N PHE A 120 -23.40 10.53 -5.61
CA PHE A 120 -23.55 9.42 -6.54
C PHE A 120 -24.76 9.63 -7.45
N ASP A 121 -24.51 9.69 -8.76
CA ASP A 121 -25.55 9.78 -9.78
C ASP A 121 -26.19 8.42 -10.08
N GLY A 122 -26.85 7.86 -9.08
CA GLY A 122 -27.49 6.56 -9.21
C GLY A 122 -28.62 6.39 -8.22
N PRO A 123 -29.32 5.24 -8.30
CA PRO A 123 -30.41 4.95 -7.39
C PRO A 123 -29.89 4.92 -5.94
N ILE A 124 -30.70 5.43 -5.01
CA ILE A 124 -30.40 5.50 -3.56
C ILE A 124 -30.05 4.13 -2.99
N VAL A 125 -30.67 3.07 -3.51
CA VAL A 125 -30.30 1.68 -3.25
C VAL A 125 -29.73 1.08 -4.53
N PRO A 126 -28.60 0.35 -4.50
CA PRO A 126 -28.08 -0.35 -5.66
C PRO A 126 -29.12 -1.32 -6.25
N VAL A 127 -29.78 -0.90 -7.33
CA VAL A 127 -30.72 -1.75 -8.06
C VAL A 127 -29.94 -2.49 -9.15
N PRO A 128 -29.94 -3.83 -9.18
CA PRO A 128 -29.32 -4.59 -10.27
C PRO A 128 -29.87 -4.14 -11.63
N GLY A 129 -29.00 -3.65 -12.51
CA GLY A 129 -29.37 -3.12 -13.82
C GLY A 129 -29.83 -1.66 -13.83
N GLY A 130 -29.77 -0.95 -12.68
CA GLY A 130 -29.89 0.49 -12.62
C GLY A 130 -28.86 1.18 -13.52
N ARG A 131 -29.26 2.24 -14.21
CA ARG A 131 -28.36 3.03 -15.05
C ARG A 131 -27.68 4.08 -14.20
N VAL A 132 -26.37 4.18 -14.39
CA VAL A 132 -25.52 5.23 -13.82
C VAL A 132 -24.79 5.85 -15.01
N PRO A 133 -24.81 7.17 -15.17
CA PRO A 133 -25.56 8.16 -14.38
C PRO A 133 -27.08 8.09 -14.55
N THR A 134 -27.83 8.59 -13.56
CA THR A 134 -29.31 8.77 -13.62
C THR A 134 -29.66 10.10 -14.28
N TRP A 135 -28.90 11.15 -13.98
CA TRP A 135 -29.07 12.50 -14.49
C TRP A 135 -27.93 12.87 -15.47
N GLY A 136 -28.11 13.97 -16.21
CA GLY A 136 -27.21 14.47 -17.26
C GLY A 136 -26.36 13.45 -18.05
N THR A 137 -25.02 13.56 -18.00
CA THR A 137 -24.12 12.82 -18.92
C THR A 137 -22.81 12.41 -18.25
N ALA A 138 -22.48 11.11 -18.36
CA ALA A 138 -21.27 10.50 -17.82
C ALA A 138 -19.98 11.13 -18.38
N ASP A 139 -18.92 11.14 -17.57
CA ASP A 139 -17.58 11.61 -17.97
C ASP A 139 -17.51 13.08 -18.39
N THR A 140 -18.46 13.91 -17.95
CA THR A 140 -18.48 15.35 -18.21
C THR A 140 -18.08 16.18 -16.99
N ASP A 141 -17.67 17.43 -17.22
CA ASP A 141 -17.27 18.34 -16.15
C ASP A 141 -18.46 19.02 -15.46
N SER A 142 -19.69 18.88 -15.96
CA SER A 142 -20.90 19.43 -15.36
C SER A 142 -22.09 18.56 -15.71
N ASP A 143 -22.91 18.27 -14.70
CA ASP A 143 -23.98 17.29 -14.80
C ASP A 143 -25.35 17.92 -14.46
N PRO A 144 -25.92 18.73 -15.36
CA PRO A 144 -27.07 19.55 -15.04
C PRO A 144 -28.34 18.74 -14.80
N CYS A 145 -29.09 19.13 -13.77
CA CYS A 145 -30.42 18.60 -13.51
C CYS A 145 -31.38 18.99 -14.66
N PRO A 146 -32.01 18.02 -15.38
CA PRO A 146 -32.98 18.35 -16.41
C PRO A 146 -34.22 19.03 -15.82
N ASP A 147 -34.92 19.82 -16.64
CA ASP A 147 -36.16 20.49 -16.27
C ASP A 147 -37.31 20.03 -17.19
N PRO A 148 -38.29 19.24 -16.69
CA PRO A 148 -38.42 18.69 -15.32
C PRO A 148 -37.43 17.54 -15.01
N PRO A 149 -37.14 17.20 -13.73
CA PRO A 149 -37.79 17.71 -12.50
C PRO A 149 -37.34 19.11 -12.08
N GLY A 150 -36.23 19.62 -12.62
CA GLY A 150 -35.66 20.92 -12.33
C GLY A 150 -34.91 20.95 -10.99
N ALA A 151 -33.86 21.77 -10.92
CA ALA A 151 -32.92 21.79 -9.80
C ALA A 151 -33.57 22.21 -8.47
N THR A 152 -34.49 23.18 -8.50
CA THR A 152 -35.14 23.76 -7.30
C THR A 152 -36.65 23.55 -7.28
N SER A 153 -37.23 22.94 -8.32
CA SER A 153 -38.64 22.54 -8.36
C SER A 153 -38.85 21.19 -7.68
N ASP A 154 -38.79 20.08 -8.41
CA ASP A 154 -39.00 18.75 -7.82
C ASP A 154 -37.68 18.11 -7.33
N GLY A 155 -36.54 18.64 -7.78
CA GLY A 155 -35.21 18.16 -7.42
C GLY A 155 -34.75 16.93 -8.22
N CYS A 156 -33.46 16.86 -8.49
CA CYS A 156 -32.85 15.67 -9.09
C CYS A 156 -32.39 14.73 -7.98
N VAL A 157 -33.20 13.73 -7.68
CA VAL A 157 -32.95 12.85 -6.53
C VAL A 157 -31.71 11.98 -6.77
N VAL A 158 -30.76 12.05 -5.84
CA VAL A 158 -29.50 11.29 -5.84
C VAL A 158 -29.17 10.83 -4.41
N SER A 159 -28.01 10.20 -4.23
CA SER A 159 -27.49 9.77 -2.92
C SER A 159 -26.01 10.12 -2.79
N SER A 160 -25.36 9.84 -1.65
CA SER A 160 -23.90 9.92 -1.54
C SER A 160 -23.25 8.56 -1.33
N LYS A 161 -21.99 8.45 -1.75
CA LYS A 161 -21.15 7.26 -1.53
C LYS A 161 -19.84 7.61 -0.86
N LEU A 162 -19.52 6.83 0.16
CA LEU A 162 -18.18 6.69 0.71
C LEU A 162 -17.53 5.45 0.09
N VAL A 163 -16.37 5.64 -0.53
CA VAL A 163 -15.62 4.56 -1.17
C VAL A 163 -14.15 4.57 -0.76
N ARG A 164 -13.53 3.40 -0.82
CA ARG A 164 -12.07 3.25 -0.77
C ARG A 164 -11.54 3.01 -2.19
N LEU A 165 -10.52 3.76 -2.56
CA LEU A 165 -9.75 3.63 -3.79
C LEU A 165 -8.40 3.01 -3.48
N THR A 166 -8.08 1.88 -4.08
CA THR A 166 -6.77 1.23 -3.96
C THR A 166 -5.92 1.55 -5.17
N LEU A 167 -4.81 2.25 -4.96
CA LEU A 167 -3.86 2.59 -6.01
C LEU A 167 -2.91 1.39 -6.25
N THR A 168 -2.93 0.81 -7.44
CA THR A 168 -2.05 -0.30 -7.84
C THR A 168 -1.29 0.06 -9.12
N GLY A 169 -0.09 0.63 -8.99
CA GLY A 169 0.66 1.12 -10.14
C GLY A 169 -0.11 2.23 -10.86
N THR A 170 -0.59 1.97 -12.08
CA THR A 170 -1.36 2.93 -12.90
C THR A 170 -2.87 2.69 -12.88
N THR A 171 -3.37 1.71 -12.13
CA THR A 171 -4.81 1.42 -12.03
C THR A 171 -5.32 1.69 -10.63
N THR A 172 -6.59 2.09 -10.55
CA THR A 172 -7.29 2.33 -9.29
C THR A 172 -8.49 1.42 -9.18
N VAL A 173 -8.55 0.66 -8.08
CA VAL A 173 -9.67 -0.25 -7.78
C VAL A 173 -10.56 0.39 -6.73
N LYS A 174 -11.85 0.56 -7.03
CA LYS A 174 -12.84 1.12 -6.11
C LYS A 174 -13.54 0.02 -5.30
N THR A 175 -13.77 0.26 -4.01
CA THR A 175 -14.58 -0.54 -3.10
C THR A 175 -15.60 0.36 -2.42
N ASP A 176 -16.90 0.06 -2.58
CA ASP A 176 -17.97 0.81 -1.91
C ASP A 176 -18.00 0.46 -0.41
N LEU A 177 -18.15 1.46 0.45
CA LEU A 177 -18.18 1.30 1.91
C LEU A 177 -19.56 1.65 2.50
N VAL A 178 -20.07 2.84 2.19
CA VAL A 178 -21.37 3.34 2.68
C VAL A 178 -22.10 4.05 1.54
N HIS A 179 -23.40 3.82 1.41
CA HIS A 179 -24.28 4.40 0.39
C HIS A 179 -25.66 4.64 1.01
N ASP A 180 -26.03 5.91 1.19
CA ASP A 180 -27.28 6.34 1.86
C ASP A 180 -27.60 7.81 1.50
N TRP A 181 -27.54 8.76 2.43
CA TRP A 181 -27.52 10.23 2.23
C TRP A 181 -28.35 10.71 1.04
N CYS A 182 -29.67 10.60 1.16
CA CYS A 182 -30.56 10.96 0.07
C CYS A 182 -30.49 12.47 -0.21
N GLN A 183 -30.54 12.88 -1.46
CA GLN A 183 -30.52 14.31 -1.80
C GLN A 183 -31.59 14.56 -2.82
N GLN A 184 -32.68 15.18 -2.41
CA GLN A 184 -33.69 15.65 -3.35
C GLN A 184 -33.16 16.84 -4.14
N TYR A 185 -32.57 17.81 -3.46
CA TYR A 185 -32.08 19.05 -4.04
C TYR A 185 -30.56 19.05 -4.18
N PRO A 186 -29.99 19.87 -5.08
CA PRO A 186 -28.55 19.94 -5.31
C PRO A 186 -27.79 20.78 -4.29
N SER A 187 -28.48 21.27 -3.26
CA SER A 187 -27.92 21.94 -2.08
C SER A 187 -27.57 20.96 -0.97
N HIS A 188 -26.62 21.36 -0.12
CA HIS A 188 -26.24 20.66 1.13
C HIS A 188 -25.96 19.17 0.89
N SER A 189 -25.06 18.94 -0.06
CA SER A 189 -24.75 17.60 -0.53
C SER A 189 -23.93 16.82 0.51
N THR A 190 -22.85 16.18 0.09
CA THR A 190 -21.93 15.52 1.01
C THR A 190 -20.87 16.49 1.55
N GLY A 191 -20.02 16.05 2.47
CA GLY A 191 -19.04 16.89 3.16
C GLY A 191 -17.62 16.37 3.00
N ASP A 192 -17.00 16.03 4.14
CA ASP A 192 -15.57 15.79 4.25
C ASP A 192 -15.24 14.44 4.88
N LEU A 193 -13.96 14.08 4.83
CA LEU A 193 -13.38 12.88 5.38
C LEU A 193 -12.15 13.22 6.24
N VAL A 194 -12.11 12.69 7.46
CA VAL A 194 -10.98 12.85 8.38
C VAL A 194 -10.71 11.54 9.11
N PHE A 195 -9.45 11.15 9.21
CA PHE A 195 -9.05 10.04 10.07
C PHE A 195 -8.91 10.50 11.52
N GLY A 196 -9.52 9.75 12.44
CA GLY A 196 -9.22 9.81 13.86
C GLY A 196 -7.85 9.22 14.16
N ARG A 197 -7.28 9.60 15.30
CA ARG A 197 -5.99 9.06 15.79
C ARG A 197 -6.05 7.56 16.09
N ASP A 198 -7.25 7.04 16.34
CA ASP A 198 -7.55 5.63 16.54
C ASP A 198 -7.67 4.82 15.24
N GLY A 199 -7.54 5.47 14.08
CA GLY A 199 -7.64 4.86 12.77
C GLY A 199 -9.06 4.72 12.23
N ALA A 200 -10.08 5.19 12.95
CA ALA A 200 -11.44 5.27 12.42
C ALA A 200 -11.56 6.41 11.39
N LEU A 201 -12.42 6.22 10.40
CA LEU A 201 -12.70 7.24 9.39
C LEU A 201 -14.01 7.96 9.74
N TYR A 202 -13.96 9.29 9.82
CA TYR A 202 -15.13 10.14 9.98
C TYR A 202 -15.59 10.61 8.60
N ALA A 203 -16.89 10.63 8.36
CA ALA A 203 -17.50 11.18 7.16
C ALA A 203 -18.70 12.06 7.52
N SER A 204 -18.82 13.21 6.86
CA SER A 204 -19.93 14.15 7.08
C SER A 204 -20.78 14.32 5.83
N ALA A 205 -22.07 14.59 6.01
CA ALA A 205 -22.94 15.00 4.91
C ALA A 205 -24.04 15.94 5.39
N GLY A 206 -24.47 16.81 4.49
CA GLY A 206 -25.59 17.71 4.71
C GLY A 206 -26.92 17.00 4.70
N ASP A 207 -27.96 17.80 4.91
CA ASP A 207 -29.35 17.36 5.00
C ASP A 207 -29.99 17.10 3.62
N GLY A 208 -29.28 17.36 2.52
CA GLY A 208 -29.73 17.14 1.14
C GLY A 208 -31.04 17.85 0.74
N ALA A 209 -31.45 18.85 1.54
CA ALA A 209 -32.75 19.50 1.48
C ALA A 209 -32.70 20.83 0.72
N SER A 210 -33.88 21.41 0.45
CA SER A 210 -33.97 22.71 -0.20
C SER A 210 -33.41 23.83 0.68
N PHE A 211 -32.67 24.74 0.07
CA PHE A 211 -32.26 26.00 0.70
C PHE A 211 -33.25 27.14 0.47
N GLU A 212 -34.26 26.97 -0.39
CA GLU A 212 -35.17 28.06 -0.80
C GLU A 212 -36.37 28.23 0.13
N PHE A 213 -36.79 27.17 0.81
CA PHE A 213 -38.00 27.17 1.63
C PHE A 213 -37.87 26.22 2.84
N THR A 214 -38.86 26.25 3.73
CA THR A 214 -38.94 25.32 4.88
C THR A 214 -39.24 23.91 4.38
N ASP A 215 -38.19 23.13 4.14
CA ASP A 215 -38.31 21.79 3.61
C ASP A 215 -38.48 20.76 4.72
N TYR A 216 -39.68 20.19 4.80
CA TYR A 216 -40.04 19.07 5.67
C TYR A 216 -40.48 17.86 4.83
N GLY A 217 -40.07 17.79 3.56
CA GLY A 217 -40.35 16.69 2.62
C GLY A 217 -41.69 16.81 1.88
N GLN A 218 -42.27 18.00 1.80
CA GLN A 218 -43.60 18.22 1.20
C GLN A 218 -43.66 18.20 -0.33
N ASP A 219 -42.52 18.34 -0.99
CA ASP A 219 -42.43 18.53 -2.45
C ASP A 219 -41.70 17.35 -3.13
N GLY A 220 -41.65 17.38 -4.47
CA GLY A 220 -41.00 16.38 -5.30
C GLY A 220 -41.93 15.64 -6.26
N ALA A 221 -41.34 14.99 -7.27
CA ALA A 221 -42.05 14.18 -8.25
C ALA A 221 -41.39 12.79 -8.40
N PRO A 222 -41.91 11.76 -7.69
CA PRO A 222 -43.05 11.77 -6.76
C PRO A 222 -42.74 12.54 -5.45
N VAL A 223 -43.79 12.96 -4.74
CA VAL A 223 -43.67 13.65 -3.43
C VAL A 223 -42.94 12.75 -2.43
N ASN A 224 -42.14 13.33 -1.53
CA ASN A 224 -41.27 12.59 -0.63
C ASN A 224 -40.45 11.52 -1.38
N PRO A 225 -39.55 11.92 -2.28
CA PRO A 225 -38.82 10.97 -3.10
C PRO A 225 -37.79 10.14 -2.32
N CYS A 226 -37.38 10.59 -1.14
CA CYS A 226 -36.46 9.86 -0.25
C CYS A 226 -37.20 8.81 0.60
N GLY A 227 -38.51 8.98 0.84
CA GLY A 227 -39.33 7.98 1.51
C GLY A 227 -39.25 8.03 3.05
N ASP A 228 -38.87 9.18 3.62
CA ASP A 228 -38.54 9.37 5.04
C ASP A 228 -39.47 10.41 5.71
N PRO A 229 -40.38 10.00 6.63
CA PRO A 229 -40.70 8.63 7.01
C PRO A 229 -41.71 8.00 6.04
N GLY A 230 -41.67 6.68 5.91
CA GLY A 230 -42.70 5.89 5.20
C GLY A 230 -42.33 5.43 3.80
N ALA A 231 -43.12 5.81 2.80
CA ALA A 231 -42.96 5.34 1.42
C ALA A 231 -42.84 6.52 0.46
N VAL A 232 -42.06 6.32 -0.59
CA VAL A 232 -42.04 7.22 -1.75
C VAL A 232 -43.47 7.51 -2.20
N ASN A 233 -43.78 8.78 -2.49
CA ASN A 233 -45.12 9.30 -2.78
C ASN A 233 -46.05 9.49 -1.56
N GLY A 234 -45.53 9.37 -0.34
CA GLY A 234 -46.24 9.74 0.89
C GLY A 234 -46.30 11.26 1.09
N VAL A 235 -47.47 11.79 1.46
CA VAL A 235 -47.63 13.23 1.70
C VAL A 235 -47.10 13.61 3.08
N MET A 236 -46.17 14.57 3.14
CA MET A 236 -45.66 15.14 4.38
C MET A 236 -46.46 16.37 4.80
N SER A 237 -46.92 16.38 6.06
CA SER A 237 -47.63 17.52 6.64
C SER A 237 -47.37 17.65 8.14
N PRO A 238 -47.24 18.88 8.67
CA PRO A 238 -47.18 19.09 10.11
C PRO A 238 -48.41 18.55 10.85
N PRO A 239 -48.25 18.11 12.11
CA PRO A 239 -47.01 18.19 12.90
C PRO A 239 -46.08 16.99 12.72
N SER A 240 -46.46 15.98 11.92
CA SER A 240 -45.78 14.67 11.86
C SER A 240 -44.86 14.47 10.65
N ALA A 241 -44.52 15.53 9.92
CA ALA A 241 -43.54 15.45 8.84
C ALA A 241 -42.14 15.25 9.41
N GLU A 242 -41.31 14.41 8.77
CA GLU A 242 -39.91 14.15 9.16
C GLU A 242 -38.95 14.11 7.95
N GLY A 243 -39.40 14.49 6.75
CA GLY A 243 -38.58 14.55 5.55
C GLY A 243 -37.83 15.87 5.36
N GLY A 244 -37.20 16.06 4.20
CA GLY A 244 -36.48 17.31 3.88
C GLY A 244 -35.34 17.57 4.85
N SER A 245 -35.26 18.78 5.43
CA SER A 245 -34.21 19.11 6.42
C SER A 245 -34.36 18.35 7.73
N LEU A 246 -35.54 17.79 8.04
CA LEU A 246 -35.79 17.08 9.30
C LEU A 246 -35.06 15.73 9.37
N ARG A 247 -34.50 15.25 8.26
CA ARG A 247 -33.65 14.06 8.21
C ARG A 247 -32.40 14.19 9.10
N ALA A 248 -31.92 15.42 9.31
CA ALA A 248 -30.88 15.71 10.31
C ALA A 248 -31.27 15.29 11.74
N GLN A 249 -32.56 15.11 12.02
CA GLN A 249 -33.13 14.73 13.31
C GLN A 249 -33.66 13.30 13.36
N ASP A 250 -33.50 12.52 12.29
CA ASP A 250 -34.08 11.18 12.12
C ASP A 250 -33.72 10.21 13.27
N LEU A 251 -32.51 10.29 13.83
CA LEU A 251 -32.11 9.50 15.00
C LEU A 251 -33.01 9.68 16.25
N ARG A 252 -33.87 10.71 16.28
CA ARG A 252 -34.83 10.97 17.37
C ARG A 252 -36.14 10.21 17.22
N THR A 253 -36.46 9.69 16.04
CA THR A 253 -37.70 8.97 15.77
C THR A 253 -37.42 7.48 15.57
N ALA A 254 -38.46 6.65 15.59
CA ALA A 254 -38.33 5.19 15.62
C ALA A 254 -39.36 4.50 14.70
N GLY A 255 -39.82 5.19 13.66
CA GLY A 255 -40.86 4.74 12.74
C GLY A 255 -40.35 4.05 11.48
N ASP A 256 -39.08 4.25 11.16
CA ASP A 256 -38.48 3.97 9.86
C ASP A 256 -36.95 3.81 9.98
N PRO A 257 -36.26 3.30 8.92
CA PRO A 257 -34.81 3.16 8.92
C PRO A 257 -34.11 4.51 9.03
N VAL A 258 -33.03 4.57 9.82
CA VAL A 258 -32.29 5.82 10.05
C VAL A 258 -31.48 6.18 8.81
N SER A 259 -31.66 7.39 8.30
CA SER A 259 -30.85 8.04 7.28
C SER A 259 -29.58 8.67 7.86
N LEU A 260 -28.59 8.90 7.00
CA LEU A 260 -27.32 9.54 7.39
C LEU A 260 -27.26 11.04 7.08
N ASP A 261 -28.35 11.63 6.59
CA ASP A 261 -28.44 13.05 6.22
C ASP A 261 -28.31 13.98 7.43
N GLY A 262 -27.53 15.05 7.30
CA GLY A 262 -27.28 16.00 8.39
C GLY A 262 -26.51 15.40 9.57
N THR A 263 -25.60 14.45 9.29
CA THR A 263 -24.84 13.73 10.32
C THR A 263 -23.34 13.72 10.08
N VAL A 264 -22.60 13.39 11.14
CA VAL A 264 -21.25 12.85 11.07
C VAL A 264 -21.28 11.40 11.51
N ILE A 265 -20.76 10.52 10.65
CA ILE A 265 -20.56 9.10 10.95
C ILE A 265 -19.10 8.81 11.27
N ARG A 266 -18.87 7.73 12.02
CA ARG A 266 -17.54 7.18 12.31
C ARG A 266 -17.52 5.69 11.99
N VAL A 267 -16.66 5.30 11.04
CA VAL A 267 -16.66 3.96 10.46
C VAL A 267 -15.29 3.30 10.46
N ASP A 268 -15.32 1.98 10.43
CA ASP A 268 -14.15 1.17 10.11
C ASP A 268 -13.78 1.38 8.63
N PRO A 269 -12.54 1.81 8.32
CA PRO A 269 -12.14 2.18 6.96
C PRO A 269 -11.95 0.99 6.02
N ALA A 270 -12.02 -0.26 6.51
CA ALA A 270 -11.96 -1.45 5.67
C ALA A 270 -13.36 -1.94 5.27
N THR A 271 -14.37 -1.70 6.10
CA THR A 271 -15.70 -2.31 5.96
C THR A 271 -16.86 -1.31 5.82
N GLY A 272 -16.69 -0.06 6.24
CA GLY A 272 -17.78 0.92 6.29
C GLY A 272 -18.78 0.68 7.44
N ASN A 273 -18.54 -0.30 8.31
CA ASN A 273 -19.37 -0.53 9.50
C ASN A 273 -19.05 0.47 10.60
N ALA A 274 -19.94 0.60 11.59
CA ALA A 274 -19.68 1.39 12.79
C ALA A 274 -18.32 1.00 13.42
N ALA A 275 -17.47 2.00 13.66
CA ALA A 275 -16.17 1.76 14.26
C ALA A 275 -16.30 1.39 15.76
N PRO A 276 -15.35 0.62 16.33
CA PRO A 276 -15.31 0.34 17.76
C PRO A 276 -15.32 1.63 18.59
N GLY A 277 -16.15 1.67 19.64
CA GLY A 277 -16.31 2.86 20.49
C GLY A 277 -17.38 3.84 20.00
N ASN A 278 -18.09 3.55 18.90
CA ASN A 278 -19.29 4.31 18.55
C ASN A 278 -20.35 4.17 19.66
N PRO A 279 -21.07 5.25 20.02
CA PRO A 279 -21.96 5.24 21.19
C PRO A 279 -23.14 4.28 21.01
N ASN A 280 -23.60 4.16 19.76
CA ASN A 280 -24.72 3.31 19.36
C ASN A 280 -24.28 2.04 18.63
N ALA A 281 -23.03 1.58 18.79
CA ALA A 281 -22.48 0.46 18.01
C ALA A 281 -23.30 -0.86 18.09
N GLY A 282 -24.15 -1.02 19.11
CA GLY A 282 -25.07 -2.15 19.27
C GLY A 282 -26.48 -1.96 18.69
N ALA A 283 -26.76 -0.84 18.02
CA ALA A 283 -28.05 -0.60 17.39
C ALA A 283 -28.31 -1.63 16.27
N ALA A 284 -29.56 -2.06 16.12
CA ALA A 284 -29.95 -2.99 15.06
C ALA A 284 -29.89 -2.33 13.68
N ASP A 285 -30.19 -1.03 13.61
CA ASP A 285 -30.01 -0.22 12.42
C ASP A 285 -28.52 0.14 12.26
N PRO A 286 -27.89 -0.22 11.13
CA PRO A 286 -26.47 0.01 10.91
C PRO A 286 -26.12 1.50 10.74
N ASN A 287 -27.04 2.34 10.26
CA ASN A 287 -26.83 3.78 10.17
C ASN A 287 -26.88 4.42 11.56
N ALA A 288 -27.85 4.04 12.39
CA ALA A 288 -27.88 4.46 13.79
C ALA A 288 -26.60 4.08 14.55
N ALA A 289 -26.00 2.92 14.23
CA ALA A 289 -24.74 2.49 14.82
C ALA A 289 -23.52 3.32 14.38
N ARG A 290 -23.55 3.91 13.18
CA ARG A 290 -22.46 4.69 12.60
C ARG A 290 -22.43 6.14 13.07
N ILE A 291 -23.60 6.72 13.37
CA ILE A 291 -23.73 8.14 13.72
C ILE A 291 -23.04 8.46 15.05
N VAL A 292 -22.21 9.50 15.06
CA VAL A 292 -21.55 10.05 16.25
C VAL A 292 -21.96 11.49 16.55
N ALA A 293 -22.52 12.19 15.55
CA ALA A 293 -23.22 13.45 15.73
C ALA A 293 -24.29 13.64 14.66
N HIS A 294 -25.35 14.37 14.99
CA HIS A 294 -26.45 14.68 14.07
C HIS A 294 -27.04 16.07 14.36
N GLY A 295 -28.08 16.45 13.62
CA GLY A 295 -28.68 17.77 13.72
C GLY A 295 -27.79 18.85 13.11
N MET A 296 -27.13 18.53 11.99
CA MET A 296 -26.30 19.46 11.21
C MET A 296 -26.97 19.77 9.89
N ARG A 297 -26.69 20.95 9.32
CA ARG A 297 -27.29 21.37 8.05
C ARG A 297 -26.46 20.95 6.85
N ASN A 298 -25.21 21.40 6.83
CA ASN A 298 -24.23 21.14 5.79
C ASN A 298 -22.82 21.15 6.41
N PRO A 299 -22.44 20.08 7.14
CA PRO A 299 -21.13 19.91 7.76
C PRO A 299 -20.03 19.70 6.70
N PHE A 300 -19.67 20.76 5.98
CA PHE A 300 -18.93 20.71 4.73
C PHE A 300 -17.44 20.39 4.90
N ARG A 301 -16.82 20.83 6.00
CA ARG A 301 -15.38 20.59 6.28
C ARG A 301 -15.14 20.13 7.70
N MET A 302 -14.20 19.19 7.85
CA MET A 302 -13.81 18.65 9.13
C MET A 302 -12.29 18.72 9.32
N VAL A 303 -11.85 18.81 10.57
CA VAL A 303 -10.43 18.68 10.92
C VAL A 303 -10.25 17.96 12.25
N LEU A 304 -9.28 17.05 12.32
CA LEU A 304 -8.83 16.49 13.59
C LEU A 304 -7.89 17.50 14.24
N ARG A 305 -8.18 17.89 15.48
CA ARG A 305 -7.27 18.73 16.23
C ARG A 305 -5.99 17.95 16.56
N PRO A 306 -4.81 18.46 16.17
CA PRO A 306 -3.56 17.74 16.35
C PRO A 306 -3.28 17.36 17.80
N GLY A 307 -2.82 16.11 18.00
CA GLY A 307 -2.47 15.58 19.32
C GLY A 307 -3.64 15.17 20.21
N THR A 308 -4.89 15.31 19.76
CA THR A 308 -6.10 14.91 20.50
C THR A 308 -6.99 13.98 19.66
N ASP A 309 -8.09 13.51 20.24
CA ASP A 309 -9.16 12.76 19.54
C ASP A 309 -10.35 13.68 19.18
N GLU A 310 -10.15 15.00 19.17
CA GLU A 310 -11.20 15.99 18.94
C GLU A 310 -11.36 16.28 17.44
N VAL A 311 -12.50 15.90 16.86
CA VAL A 311 -12.89 16.32 15.51
C VAL A 311 -13.72 17.60 15.59
N TRP A 312 -13.39 18.56 14.74
CA TRP A 312 -14.07 19.85 14.62
C TRP A 312 -14.68 19.96 13.23
N VAL A 313 -15.87 20.55 13.15
CA VAL A 313 -16.73 20.54 11.96
C VAL A 313 -17.20 21.94 11.66
N GLY A 314 -17.04 22.39 10.42
CA GLY A 314 -17.61 23.62 9.91
C GLY A 314 -18.96 23.30 9.29
N ASP A 315 -20.02 23.87 9.83
CA ASP A 315 -21.40 23.61 9.39
C ASP A 315 -22.00 24.89 8.78
N VAL A 316 -22.38 24.79 7.51
CA VAL A 316 -22.95 25.91 6.75
C VAL A 316 -24.41 26.08 7.13
N GLY A 317 -24.73 27.18 7.80
CA GLY A 317 -26.08 27.46 8.31
C GLY A 317 -27.01 28.04 7.25
N PHE A 318 -28.14 28.60 7.68
CA PHE A 318 -29.28 28.87 6.80
C PHE A 318 -29.40 30.34 6.38
N VAL A 319 -29.79 31.20 7.31
CA VAL A 319 -30.11 32.63 7.02
C VAL A 319 -29.23 33.55 7.86
N THR A 320 -28.82 33.12 9.04
CA THR A 320 -28.29 34.03 10.05
C THR A 320 -26.88 33.68 10.47
N TRP A 321 -26.61 32.39 10.69
CA TRP A 321 -25.42 31.94 11.40
C TRP A 321 -24.65 30.91 10.60
N GLU A 322 -23.34 30.98 10.68
CA GLU A 322 -22.43 29.88 10.37
C GLU A 322 -21.89 29.30 11.68
N GLU A 323 -21.48 28.03 11.67
CA GLU A 323 -21.11 27.31 12.88
C GLU A 323 -19.78 26.57 12.76
N ILE A 324 -19.07 26.51 13.89
CA ILE A 324 -18.00 25.54 14.14
C ILE A 324 -18.42 24.70 15.32
N ASN A 325 -18.61 23.41 15.06
CA ASN A 325 -19.04 22.40 16.00
C ASN A 325 -17.86 21.54 16.45
N ARG A 326 -17.83 21.18 17.74
CA ARG A 326 -16.81 20.29 18.30
C ARG A 326 -17.47 18.97 18.67
N LEU A 327 -17.04 17.89 18.03
CA LEU A 327 -17.67 16.59 18.24
C LEU A 327 -17.36 16.01 19.62
N PRO A 328 -18.27 15.17 20.16
CA PRO A 328 -17.97 14.38 21.35
C PRO A 328 -16.79 13.45 21.08
N LEU A 329 -15.99 13.19 22.13
CA LEU A 329 -14.89 12.23 22.04
C LEU A 329 -15.45 10.80 21.81
N PRO A 330 -14.68 9.89 21.19
CA PRO A 330 -15.08 8.50 21.05
C PRO A 330 -15.55 7.89 22.37
N GLY A 331 -16.68 7.18 22.34
CA GLY A 331 -17.32 6.57 23.52
C GLY A 331 -18.23 7.52 24.33
N GLN A 332 -18.28 8.82 24.02
CA GLN A 332 -19.25 9.75 24.62
C GLN A 332 -20.59 9.72 23.85
N PRO A 333 -21.72 10.06 24.49
CA PRO A 333 -23.02 10.06 23.82
C PRO A 333 -23.05 10.89 22.53
N VAL A 334 -23.86 10.46 21.56
CA VAL A 334 -24.11 11.20 20.32
C VAL A 334 -24.60 12.61 20.64
N SER A 335 -24.01 13.61 19.99
CA SER A 335 -24.41 15.01 20.13
C SER A 335 -25.39 15.41 19.03
N ASN A 336 -26.41 16.19 19.40
CA ASN A 336 -27.39 16.76 18.50
C ASN A 336 -27.16 18.28 18.41
N PHE A 337 -26.78 18.79 17.24
CA PHE A 337 -26.51 20.22 17.02
C PHE A 337 -27.75 21.04 16.64
N GLY A 338 -28.91 20.40 16.56
CA GLY A 338 -30.22 21.05 16.60
C GLY A 338 -30.85 21.44 15.26
N TRP A 339 -30.12 21.43 14.15
CA TRP A 339 -30.70 21.69 12.81
C TRP A 339 -31.77 20.64 12.45
N PRO A 340 -32.92 21.00 11.87
CA PRO A 340 -33.32 22.34 11.42
C PRO A 340 -34.06 23.19 12.45
N CYS A 341 -34.34 22.62 13.61
CA CYS A 341 -35.10 23.29 14.67
C CYS A 341 -34.31 24.47 15.27
N LEU A 342 -32.99 24.37 15.31
CA LEU A 342 -32.09 25.41 15.79
C LEU A 342 -31.11 25.82 14.68
N GLU A 343 -30.78 27.11 14.67
CA GLU A 343 -29.71 27.70 13.87
C GLU A 343 -28.85 28.57 14.82
N GLY A 344 -27.56 28.30 14.89
CA GLY A 344 -26.66 28.86 15.88
C GLY A 344 -27.13 28.51 17.30
N ASN A 345 -27.48 29.53 18.07
CA ASN A 345 -27.93 29.36 19.45
C ASN A 345 -29.46 29.48 19.64
N GLY A 346 -30.21 29.74 18.56
CA GLY A 346 -31.63 30.09 18.62
C GLY A 346 -32.52 29.18 17.77
N ARG A 347 -33.84 29.31 17.94
CA ARG A 347 -34.83 28.61 17.12
C ARG A 347 -34.84 29.15 15.69
N THR A 348 -34.96 28.24 14.74
CA THR A 348 -35.16 28.59 13.32
C THR A 348 -36.61 29.00 13.13
N SER A 349 -36.83 30.29 12.83
CA SER A 349 -38.18 30.90 12.85
C SER A 349 -39.20 30.20 11.94
N THR A 350 -38.77 29.72 10.79
CA THR A 350 -39.66 29.08 9.82
C THR A 350 -40.07 27.66 10.21
N PHE A 351 -39.18 26.90 10.86
CA PHE A 351 -39.48 25.56 11.38
C PHE A 351 -40.26 25.62 12.70
N ASP A 352 -39.98 26.60 13.57
CA ASP A 352 -40.80 26.91 14.76
C ASP A 352 -42.23 27.30 14.35
N SER A 353 -42.38 28.10 13.28
CA SER A 353 -43.71 28.47 12.75
C SER A 353 -44.46 27.31 12.09
N ALA A 354 -43.75 26.27 11.65
CA ALA A 354 -44.37 25.09 11.03
C ALA A 354 -44.99 24.14 12.07
N ASP A 355 -44.73 24.34 13.37
CA ASP A 355 -45.28 23.55 14.49
C ASP A 355 -45.04 22.04 14.32
N LEU A 356 -43.81 21.69 13.94
CA LEU A 356 -43.36 20.32 13.72
C LEU A 356 -43.06 19.65 15.06
N LYS A 357 -43.68 18.50 15.30
CA LYS A 357 -43.59 17.79 16.59
C LYS A 357 -42.14 17.49 16.97
N ILE A 358 -41.31 17.08 16.02
CA ILE A 358 -39.89 16.75 16.27
C ILE A 358 -39.11 17.95 16.81
N CYS A 359 -39.42 19.16 16.35
CA CYS A 359 -38.84 20.40 16.82
C CYS A 359 -39.41 20.85 18.16
N GLU A 360 -40.73 20.79 18.34
CA GLU A 360 -41.36 21.11 19.62
C GLU A 360 -40.85 20.20 20.76
N ASP A 361 -40.66 18.92 20.47
CA ASP A 361 -40.07 17.97 21.41
C ASP A 361 -38.62 18.34 21.75
N LEU A 362 -37.81 18.79 20.77
CA LEU A 362 -36.43 19.23 21.01
C LEU A 362 -36.41 20.50 21.86
N TYR A 363 -37.26 21.47 21.56
CA TYR A 363 -37.37 22.70 22.34
C TYR A 363 -37.78 22.44 23.80
N ALA A 364 -38.70 21.49 24.01
CA ALA A 364 -39.12 21.10 25.35
C ALA A 364 -38.02 20.38 26.14
N GLN A 365 -37.13 19.65 25.47
CA GLN A 365 -36.01 18.96 26.09
C GLN A 365 -34.86 19.91 26.47
N GLY A 366 -34.63 20.98 25.70
CA GLY A 366 -33.54 21.93 25.92
C GLY A 366 -32.13 21.30 25.88
N GLY A 367 -32.00 20.16 25.19
CA GLY A 367 -30.85 19.24 25.25
C GLY A 367 -29.97 19.20 24.00
N ASP A 368 -29.93 20.28 23.21
CA ASP A 368 -29.03 20.40 22.06
C ASP A 368 -27.59 20.76 22.48
N ALA A 369 -26.62 20.22 21.75
CA ALA A 369 -25.22 20.58 21.87
C ALA A 369 -25.01 21.94 21.19
N LYS A 370 -24.56 22.94 21.95
CA LYS A 370 -24.29 24.27 21.41
C LYS A 370 -23.04 24.25 20.52
N PRO A 371 -23.05 24.99 19.40
CA PRO A 371 -21.84 25.18 18.61
C PRO A 371 -20.73 25.81 19.44
N TYR A 372 -19.48 25.45 19.13
CA TYR A 372 -18.32 26.01 19.82
C TYR A 372 -18.12 27.49 19.44
N PHE A 373 -18.33 27.80 18.16
CA PHE A 373 -18.30 29.16 17.65
C PHE A 373 -19.43 29.35 16.64
N VAL A 374 -20.16 30.45 16.76
CA VAL A 374 -21.15 30.89 15.78
C VAL A 374 -20.78 32.28 15.28
N TYR A 375 -20.99 32.55 13.99
CA TYR A 375 -20.75 33.89 13.45
C TYR A 375 -21.82 34.33 12.45
N PRO A 376 -22.18 35.63 12.44
CA PRO A 376 -23.32 36.12 11.67
C PRO A 376 -22.95 36.37 10.20
N HIS A 377 -23.87 36.13 9.28
CA HIS A 377 -23.69 36.32 7.82
C HIS A 377 -23.39 37.74 7.36
N GLY A 378 -23.82 38.77 8.09
CA GLY A 378 -23.74 40.17 7.66
C GLY A 378 -22.81 41.07 8.47
N GLN A 379 -22.04 40.54 9.43
CA GLN A 379 -21.26 41.36 10.36
C GLN A 379 -19.79 40.95 10.41
N LYS A 380 -18.95 41.93 10.78
CA LYS A 380 -17.53 41.76 11.06
C LYS A 380 -17.35 40.94 12.33
N LEU A 381 -16.35 40.06 12.34
CA LEU A 381 -16.10 39.16 13.47
C LEU A 381 -15.29 39.82 14.58
N SER A 382 -14.51 40.84 14.23
CA SER A 382 -13.81 41.70 15.18
C SER A 382 -13.65 43.12 14.65
N PRO A 383 -13.32 44.11 15.50
CA PRO A 383 -13.12 45.49 15.07
C PRO A 383 -12.03 45.67 14.00
N SER A 384 -11.06 44.76 13.93
CA SER A 384 -9.96 44.76 12.96
C SER A 384 -10.22 43.90 11.73
N ASP A 385 -11.39 43.27 11.62
CA ASP A 385 -11.73 42.35 10.53
C ASP A 385 -11.85 43.10 9.19
N THR A 386 -11.00 42.75 8.24
CA THR A 386 -10.98 43.35 6.90
C THR A 386 -11.86 42.62 5.87
N CYS A 387 -12.44 41.48 6.21
CA CYS A 387 -13.15 40.63 5.26
C CYS A 387 -14.53 41.14 4.83
N ALA A 388 -14.95 40.83 3.61
CA ALA A 388 -16.22 41.34 3.09
C ALA A 388 -17.41 40.80 3.92
N THR A 389 -18.43 41.64 4.11
CA THR A 389 -19.70 41.25 4.75
C THR A 389 -20.88 41.31 3.78
N ALA A 390 -20.66 41.83 2.57
CA ALA A 390 -21.63 41.81 1.49
C ALA A 390 -21.53 40.47 0.76
N GLY A 391 -22.63 39.73 0.64
CA GLY A 391 -22.67 38.43 -0.04
C GLY A 391 -23.04 37.23 0.81
N GLY A 392 -23.29 37.41 2.12
CA GLY A 392 -23.62 36.33 3.05
C GLY A 392 -22.38 35.71 3.69
N ALA A 393 -22.49 34.46 4.14
CA ALA A 393 -21.40 33.66 4.68
C ALA A 393 -21.60 32.19 4.31
N SER A 394 -20.51 31.44 4.21
CA SER A 394 -20.49 30.00 3.97
C SER A 394 -19.16 29.44 4.44
N ILE A 395 -19.13 28.86 5.64
CA ILE A 395 -17.92 28.26 6.18
C ILE A 395 -17.44 27.13 5.27
N SER A 396 -16.18 27.20 4.86
CA SER A 396 -15.70 26.43 3.70
C SER A 396 -14.36 25.74 3.92
N GLY A 397 -13.79 25.82 5.12
CA GLY A 397 -12.48 25.23 5.41
C GLY A 397 -12.13 25.36 6.88
N LEU A 398 -11.45 24.36 7.42
CA LEU A 398 -10.96 24.33 8.79
C LEU A 398 -9.56 23.73 8.83
N SER A 399 -8.63 24.35 9.55
CA SER A 399 -7.31 23.77 9.78
C SER A 399 -6.71 24.25 11.09
N PHE A 400 -5.96 23.39 11.77
CA PHE A 400 -5.22 23.78 12.97
C PHE A 400 -3.74 23.92 12.66
N GLN A 401 -3.11 24.97 13.17
CA GLN A 401 -1.66 25.06 13.18
C GLN A 401 -1.09 24.33 14.40
N PHE A 402 -0.13 23.42 14.22
CA PHE A 402 0.46 22.65 15.32
C PHE A 402 1.88 22.12 15.04
N TYR A 403 2.66 22.78 14.18
CA TYR A 403 4.04 22.34 13.92
C TYR A 403 5.06 23.15 14.72
N ALA A 404 5.60 22.54 15.79
CA ALA A 404 6.64 23.14 16.63
C ALA A 404 7.93 23.34 15.83
N GLY A 405 8.30 24.61 15.61
CA GLY A 405 9.45 24.96 14.76
C GLY A 405 9.09 25.18 13.28
N GLY A 406 7.81 25.24 12.95
CA GLY A 406 7.32 25.63 11.63
C GLY A 406 7.66 27.06 11.23
N PRO A 407 7.41 27.42 9.96
CA PRO A 407 7.78 28.72 9.43
C PRO A 407 6.93 29.84 10.01
N TYR A 408 5.74 29.56 10.54
CA TYR A 408 4.84 30.59 11.06
C TYR A 408 5.28 31.06 12.45
N PRO A 409 5.04 32.33 12.81
CA PRO A 409 5.31 32.85 14.15
C PRO A 409 4.64 32.03 15.26
N ALA A 410 5.29 31.94 16.42
CA ALA A 410 4.79 31.19 17.59
C ALA A 410 3.38 31.62 18.06
N ALA A 411 2.94 32.84 17.72
CA ALA A 411 1.58 33.31 18.01
C ALA A 411 0.48 32.47 17.32
N TYR A 412 0.81 31.73 16.26
CA TYR A 412 -0.11 30.86 15.55
C TYR A 412 -0.12 29.41 16.08
N ASP A 413 0.73 29.06 17.05
CA ASP A 413 0.82 27.70 17.58
C ASP A 413 -0.47 27.26 18.30
N GLY A 414 -1.13 26.24 17.76
CA GLY A 414 -2.41 25.74 18.22
C GLY A 414 -3.62 26.58 17.80
N ALA A 415 -3.43 27.58 16.93
CA ALA A 415 -4.52 28.41 16.43
C ALA A 415 -5.39 27.63 15.42
N LEU A 416 -6.70 27.92 15.43
CA LEU A 416 -7.65 27.43 14.43
C LEU A 416 -7.77 28.45 13.30
N PHE A 417 -7.55 28.00 12.07
CA PHE A 417 -7.86 28.73 10.85
C PHE A 417 -9.19 28.24 10.30
N PHE A 418 -10.01 29.15 9.81
CA PHE A 418 -11.23 28.80 9.10
C PHE A 418 -11.46 29.74 7.92
N SER A 419 -12.03 29.23 6.83
CA SER A 419 -12.34 30.01 5.64
C SER A 419 -13.83 30.17 5.43
N ASP A 420 -14.19 31.19 4.67
CA ASP A 420 -15.53 31.42 4.16
C ASP A 420 -15.47 31.73 2.67
N TYR A 421 -16.21 30.94 1.90
CA TYR A 421 -16.26 31.03 0.45
C TYR A 421 -16.95 32.31 -0.02
N ALA A 422 -18.13 32.63 0.54
CA ALA A 422 -18.92 33.79 0.14
C ALA A 422 -18.22 35.12 0.46
N ARG A 423 -17.44 35.14 1.54
CA ARG A 423 -16.69 36.31 2.01
C ARG A 423 -15.28 36.41 1.45
N ASN A 424 -14.82 35.41 0.70
CA ASN A 424 -13.45 35.33 0.18
C ASN A 424 -12.43 35.60 1.28
N CYS A 425 -12.54 34.88 2.40
CA CYS A 425 -11.78 35.19 3.60
C CYS A 425 -11.28 33.95 4.32
N ILE A 426 -10.14 34.09 4.99
CA ILE A 426 -9.62 33.15 5.97
C ILE A 426 -9.38 33.94 7.26
N TRP A 427 -9.95 33.49 8.37
CA TRP A 427 -9.66 34.02 9.71
C TRP A 427 -8.77 33.05 10.49
N VAL A 428 -8.20 33.59 11.56
CA VAL A 428 -7.48 32.83 12.57
C VAL A 428 -8.05 33.13 13.95
N VAL A 429 -8.18 32.08 14.75
CA VAL A 429 -8.63 32.09 16.13
C VAL A 429 -7.46 31.59 17.00
N PRO A 430 -6.75 32.49 17.69
CA PRO A 430 -5.63 32.13 18.55
C PRO A 430 -6.01 31.16 19.67
N LYS A 431 -5.04 30.36 20.11
CA LYS A 431 -5.18 29.49 21.27
C LYS A 431 -5.33 30.32 22.55
N GLY A 432 -6.45 30.16 23.24
CA GLY A 432 -6.74 30.78 24.52
C GLY A 432 -6.03 30.11 25.70
N ALA A 433 -6.24 30.68 26.90
CA ALA A 433 -5.58 30.21 28.13
C ALA A 433 -6.01 28.79 28.57
N ASN A 434 -7.19 28.32 28.17
CA ASN A 434 -7.66 26.95 28.40
C ASN A 434 -7.10 25.94 27.38
N GLY A 435 -6.24 26.41 26.47
CA GLY A 435 -5.66 25.61 25.41
C GLY A 435 -6.58 25.40 24.21
N LEU A 436 -7.83 25.85 24.21
CA LEU A 436 -8.74 25.80 23.05
C LEU A 436 -8.65 27.11 22.24
N PRO A 437 -9.04 27.15 20.95
CA PRO A 437 -9.21 28.40 20.22
C PRO A 437 -10.15 29.34 20.97
N ASP A 438 -9.80 30.61 21.14
CA ASP A 438 -10.64 31.62 21.80
C ASP A 438 -11.35 32.49 20.76
N PRO A 439 -12.66 32.26 20.48
CA PRO A 439 -13.38 33.01 19.46
C PRO A 439 -13.42 34.53 19.71
N ALA A 440 -13.23 34.97 20.96
CA ALA A 440 -13.15 36.41 21.27
C ALA A 440 -11.91 37.09 20.68
N GLN A 441 -10.91 36.31 20.24
CA GLN A 441 -9.66 36.79 19.65
C GLN A 441 -9.59 36.58 18.13
N VAL A 442 -10.72 36.29 17.48
CA VAL A 442 -10.77 36.09 16.03
C VAL A 442 -10.26 37.33 15.26
N THR A 443 -9.36 37.09 14.30
CA THR A 443 -8.80 38.15 13.43
C THR A 443 -8.74 37.66 11.99
N SER A 444 -8.88 38.59 11.03
CA SER A 444 -8.72 38.29 9.61
C SER A 444 -7.27 37.92 9.31
N PHE A 445 -7.06 36.79 8.62
CA PHE A 445 -5.74 36.30 8.22
C PHE A 445 -5.51 36.47 6.71
N VAL A 446 -6.49 36.15 5.87
CA VAL A 446 -6.46 36.49 4.44
C VAL A 446 -7.77 37.15 4.10
N SER A 447 -7.75 38.41 3.68
CA SER A 447 -8.94 39.05 3.11
C SER A 447 -8.79 39.15 1.59
N GLY A 448 -9.81 38.71 0.84
CA GLY A 448 -9.73 38.56 -0.61
C GLY A 448 -9.09 37.24 -1.05
N ALA A 449 -9.17 36.19 -0.21
CA ALA A 449 -8.76 34.85 -0.58
C ALA A 449 -9.59 34.37 -1.78
N ALA A 450 -8.94 33.81 -2.79
CA ALA A 450 -9.61 33.40 -4.03
C ALA A 450 -10.45 32.13 -3.81
N GLY A 451 -11.77 32.26 -3.64
CA GLY A 451 -12.72 31.14 -3.55
C GLY A 451 -12.26 29.97 -2.66
N PRO A 452 -11.91 30.20 -1.38
CA PRO A 452 -11.35 29.16 -0.52
C PRO A 452 -12.44 28.12 -0.18
N VAL A 453 -12.21 26.84 -0.48
CA VAL A 453 -13.15 25.74 -0.18
C VAL A 453 -12.52 24.55 0.54
N ASP A 454 -11.25 24.65 0.92
CA ASP A 454 -10.57 23.73 1.81
C ASP A 454 -9.36 24.43 2.42
N LEU A 455 -9.01 24.05 3.65
CA LEU A 455 -7.78 24.51 4.31
C LEU A 455 -7.02 23.28 4.79
N GLU A 456 -5.78 23.13 4.34
CA GLU A 456 -4.95 21.98 4.71
C GLU A 456 -3.59 22.47 5.23
N LEU A 457 -3.14 21.88 6.35
CA LEU A 457 -1.80 22.13 6.88
C LEU A 457 -0.81 21.15 6.26
N SER A 458 0.22 21.69 5.61
CA SER A 458 1.33 20.86 5.12
C SER A 458 2.16 20.26 6.26
N PRO A 459 2.93 19.19 6.00
CA PRO A 459 3.87 18.63 6.98
C PRO A 459 4.93 19.62 7.49
N ALA A 460 5.22 20.68 6.73
CA ALA A 460 6.13 21.75 7.13
C ALA A 460 5.47 22.81 8.03
N GLY A 461 4.15 22.76 8.24
CA GLY A 461 3.41 23.73 9.04
C GLY A 461 2.99 24.98 8.29
N GLU A 462 2.88 24.94 6.96
CA GLU A 462 2.29 26.03 6.16
C GLU A 462 0.84 25.72 5.81
N VAL A 463 0.01 26.76 5.71
CA VAL A 463 -1.41 26.66 5.36
C VAL A 463 -1.57 26.73 3.84
N PHE A 464 -2.29 25.76 3.29
CA PHE A 464 -2.71 25.69 1.89
C PHE A 464 -4.23 25.85 1.82
N TYR A 465 -4.72 26.40 0.71
CA TYR A 465 -6.16 26.42 0.45
C TYR A 465 -6.49 26.14 -1.02
N ALA A 466 -7.64 25.51 -1.24
CA ALA A 466 -8.15 25.24 -2.59
C ALA A 466 -8.88 26.48 -3.11
N ASP A 467 -8.36 27.07 -4.18
CA ASP A 467 -9.02 28.16 -4.92
C ASP A 467 -9.95 27.53 -5.97
N PHE A 468 -11.20 27.38 -5.55
CA PHE A 468 -12.25 26.69 -6.29
C PHE A 468 -12.52 27.31 -7.66
N ASN A 469 -12.53 28.65 -7.72
CA ASN A 469 -12.91 29.39 -8.93
C ASN A 469 -11.73 29.55 -9.89
N GLY A 470 -10.52 29.71 -9.37
CA GLY A 470 -9.30 29.91 -10.15
C GLY A 470 -8.65 28.61 -10.63
N GLY A 471 -9.06 27.44 -10.12
CA GLY A 471 -8.46 26.16 -10.52
C GLY A 471 -7.03 26.03 -10.03
N THR A 472 -6.76 26.52 -8.82
CA THR A 472 -5.41 26.52 -8.23
C THR A 472 -5.45 26.05 -6.79
N VAL A 473 -4.27 25.65 -6.28
CA VAL A 473 -4.02 25.51 -4.85
C VAL A 473 -3.06 26.62 -4.45
N ARG A 474 -3.44 27.35 -3.40
CA ARG A 474 -2.72 28.51 -2.89
C ARG A 474 -1.96 28.11 -1.63
N ARG A 475 -0.75 28.62 -1.48
CA ARG A 475 0.15 28.37 -0.35
C ARG A 475 0.47 29.70 0.31
N ILE A 476 0.26 29.77 1.62
CA ILE A 476 0.62 30.95 2.42
C ILE A 476 2.00 30.72 3.03
N VAL A 477 2.95 31.57 2.68
CA VAL A 477 4.37 31.46 3.08
C VAL A 477 4.69 32.61 4.03
N TYR A 478 5.36 32.31 5.15
CA TYR A 478 5.90 33.35 6.04
C TYR A 478 7.35 33.66 5.71
N THR A 479 7.65 34.91 5.37
CA THR A 479 8.98 35.44 5.07
C THR A 479 9.46 36.50 6.09
N GLY A 480 8.62 36.90 7.06
CA GLY A 480 8.96 37.90 8.09
C GLY A 480 8.57 39.34 7.74
N THR A 481 8.39 40.23 8.74
CA THR A 481 7.90 41.61 8.54
C THR A 481 8.92 42.51 7.84
N GLY A 482 9.00 42.42 6.52
CA GLY A 482 9.73 43.35 5.66
C GLY A 482 11.27 43.20 5.70
N PRO A 483 11.96 43.45 4.60
CA PRO A 483 13.24 42.84 4.38
C PRO A 483 14.38 43.77 4.80
N VAL A 484 15.41 43.21 5.44
CA VAL A 484 16.72 43.46 4.84
C VAL A 484 16.74 42.50 3.66
N SER A 485 16.49 43.00 2.44
CA SER A 485 16.53 42.15 1.26
C SER A 485 17.99 41.94 0.97
N CYS A 486 18.53 40.86 1.52
CA CYS A 486 19.92 40.55 1.31
C CYS A 486 20.11 40.11 -0.14
N PRO A 487 21.10 40.67 -0.86
CA PRO A 487 21.45 40.19 -2.19
C PRO A 487 21.66 38.67 -2.18
N ALA A 488 21.38 38.02 -3.31
CA ALA A 488 21.76 36.62 -3.50
C ALA A 488 23.26 36.44 -3.18
N GLY A 489 23.59 35.34 -2.50
CA GLY A 489 24.92 35.12 -1.92
C GLY A 489 25.15 35.78 -0.56
N GLN A 490 24.13 36.33 0.08
CA GLN A 490 24.18 36.83 1.46
C GLN A 490 23.08 36.22 2.32
N TYR A 491 23.37 36.07 3.61
CA TYR A 491 22.40 35.74 4.64
C TYR A 491 21.66 36.99 5.09
N ARG A 492 20.36 36.87 5.30
CA ARG A 492 19.61 37.69 6.25
C ARG A 492 19.83 37.12 7.65
N ALA A 493 20.58 37.84 8.46
CA ALA A 493 20.86 37.53 9.85
C ALA A 493 19.82 38.20 10.77
N GLU A 494 19.23 37.43 11.67
CA GLU A 494 18.31 37.90 12.71
C GLU A 494 18.83 37.47 14.06
N TYR A 495 19.02 38.42 14.97
CA TYR A 495 19.54 38.16 16.31
C TYR A 495 18.46 38.45 17.36
N PHE A 496 18.30 37.54 18.33
CA PHE A 496 17.25 37.57 19.34
C PHE A 496 17.84 37.63 20.75
N PRO A 497 17.29 38.44 21.67
CA PRO A 497 17.73 38.56 23.06
C PRO A 497 17.17 37.41 23.93
N ASN A 498 17.17 36.19 23.41
CA ASN A 498 16.77 34.95 24.09
C ASN A 498 17.37 33.75 23.35
N THR A 499 17.36 32.56 23.95
CA THR A 499 17.89 31.32 23.35
C THR A 499 16.87 30.55 22.50
N THR A 500 15.63 31.04 22.38
CA THR A 500 14.51 30.29 21.79
C THR A 500 14.10 30.79 20.40
N LEU A 501 14.80 31.78 19.84
CA LEU A 501 14.46 32.46 18.57
C LEU A 501 13.05 33.08 18.59
N ALA A 502 12.54 33.40 19.78
CA ALA A 502 11.18 33.88 19.95
C ALA A 502 11.10 35.41 19.86
N GLY A 503 9.95 35.91 19.42
CA GLY A 503 9.64 37.34 19.37
C GLY A 503 10.25 38.07 18.17
N THR A 504 10.31 39.40 18.26
CA THR A 504 10.93 40.26 17.23
C THR A 504 12.46 40.24 17.40
N PRO A 505 13.25 40.04 16.33
CA PRO A 505 14.70 40.13 16.42
C PRO A 505 15.14 41.53 16.85
N ALA A 506 16.09 41.61 17.77
CA ALA A 506 16.68 42.86 18.23
C ALA A 506 17.56 43.52 17.15
N VAL A 507 18.18 42.69 16.30
CA VAL A 507 19.01 43.15 15.18
C VAL A 507 18.69 42.32 13.95
N THR A 508 18.55 42.97 12.80
CA THR A 508 18.52 42.31 11.49
C THR A 508 19.59 42.94 10.59
N ALA A 509 20.35 42.12 9.87
CA ALA A 509 21.42 42.57 8.98
C ALA A 509 21.58 41.65 7.76
N CYS A 510 22.35 42.10 6.77
CA CYS A 510 22.87 41.23 5.71
C CYS A 510 24.32 40.87 5.98
N GLU A 511 24.64 39.59 5.84
CA GLU A 511 25.96 39.04 6.08
C GLU A 511 26.38 38.16 4.91
N SER A 512 27.52 38.45 4.28
CA SER A 512 28.04 37.66 3.15
C SER A 512 28.56 36.29 3.55
N THR A 513 28.87 36.10 4.83
CA THR A 513 29.47 34.88 5.37
C THR A 513 28.96 34.63 6.78
N LEU A 514 28.84 33.36 7.17
CA LEU A 514 28.58 32.95 8.55
C LEU A 514 29.91 32.46 9.14
N ASP A 515 30.68 33.39 9.69
CA ASP A 515 32.00 33.12 10.30
C ASP A 515 32.20 33.97 11.57
N HIS A 516 31.40 33.69 12.60
CA HIS A 516 31.39 34.43 13.85
C HIS A 516 32.21 33.75 14.95
N GLN A 517 33.04 34.55 15.61
CA GLN A 517 33.93 34.18 16.72
C GLN A 517 33.84 35.27 17.79
N TRP A 518 32.76 35.26 18.57
CA TRP A 518 32.54 36.32 19.56
C TRP A 518 33.33 36.09 20.85
N GLY A 519 33.79 34.86 21.12
CA GLY A 519 34.49 34.54 22.37
C GLY A 519 33.58 34.81 23.56
N ALA A 520 34.08 35.41 24.64
CA ALA A 520 33.27 35.75 25.82
C ALA A 520 32.32 36.95 25.63
N GLY A 521 32.02 37.33 24.39
CA GLY A 521 31.12 38.42 24.03
C GLY A 521 29.97 37.91 23.15
N GLY A 522 29.14 38.83 22.67
CA GLY A 522 28.02 38.53 21.78
C GLY A 522 27.95 39.48 20.58
N PRO A 523 27.00 39.23 19.66
CA PRO A 523 26.74 40.10 18.53
C PRO A 523 26.38 41.53 18.98
N PRO A 524 26.75 42.57 18.20
CA PRO A 524 26.49 43.97 18.57
C PRO A 524 25.01 44.21 18.90
N GLY A 525 24.74 44.86 20.04
CA GLY A 525 23.38 45.15 20.50
C GLY A 525 22.75 44.07 21.37
N LEU A 526 23.45 42.95 21.60
CA LEU A 526 23.05 41.89 22.53
C LEU A 526 24.08 41.67 23.64
N GLY A 527 23.66 40.98 24.70
CA GLY A 527 24.54 40.57 25.80
C GLY A 527 25.52 39.48 25.38
N ALA A 528 26.48 39.18 26.26
CA ALA A 528 27.48 38.12 26.01
C ALA A 528 26.86 36.71 25.95
N ASP A 529 25.77 36.50 26.68
CA ASP A 529 25.11 35.22 26.84
C ASP A 529 23.60 35.35 26.60
N ASN A 530 22.91 34.21 26.54
CA ASN A 530 21.45 34.11 26.42
C ASN A 530 20.86 34.77 25.17
N PHE A 531 21.52 34.58 24.03
CA PHE A 531 21.05 35.07 22.74
C PHE A 531 20.91 33.94 21.72
N SER A 532 20.22 34.23 20.62
CA SER A 532 20.10 33.30 19.50
C SER A 532 20.12 34.04 18.18
N ALA A 533 20.39 33.31 17.11
CA ALA A 533 20.46 33.88 15.78
C ALA A 533 19.84 32.94 14.74
N ARG A 534 19.23 33.54 13.71
CA ARG A 534 18.73 32.86 12.52
C ARG A 534 19.33 33.52 11.29
N TRP A 535 20.00 32.74 10.45
CA TRP A 535 20.48 33.17 9.15
C TRP A 535 19.71 32.44 8.06
N THR A 536 19.21 33.17 7.06
CA THR A 536 18.56 32.59 5.88
C THR A 536 19.07 33.30 4.63
N GLY A 537 19.55 32.56 3.63
CA GLY A 537 20.02 33.15 2.37
C GLY A 537 19.90 32.19 1.20
N ALA A 538 19.91 32.73 -0.03
CA ALA A 538 19.95 31.96 -1.27
C ALA A 538 21.36 32.05 -1.87
N PHE A 539 21.98 30.89 -2.14
CA PHE A 539 23.35 30.78 -2.62
C PHE A 539 23.37 29.96 -3.91
N ASP A 540 24.18 30.38 -4.87
CA ASP A 540 24.36 29.67 -6.14
C ASP A 540 25.39 28.55 -6.00
N PHE A 541 25.00 27.35 -6.41
CA PHE A 541 25.83 26.15 -6.43
C PHE A 541 26.18 25.87 -7.89
N PRO A 542 27.43 26.13 -8.33
CA PRO A 542 27.78 26.23 -9.75
C PRO A 542 27.68 24.90 -10.50
N THR A 543 27.79 23.78 -9.79
CA THR A 543 27.68 22.43 -10.35
C THR A 543 26.69 21.62 -9.53
N ALA A 544 25.93 20.75 -10.20
CA ALA A 544 25.21 19.69 -9.51
C ALA A 544 26.23 18.74 -8.88
N GLY A 545 25.94 18.22 -7.69
CA GLY A 545 26.83 17.31 -6.98
C GLY A 545 26.59 17.26 -5.48
N THR A 546 27.40 16.48 -4.78
CA THR A 546 27.25 16.31 -3.32
C THR A 546 28.07 17.35 -2.59
N TYR A 547 27.42 18.31 -1.95
CA TYR A 547 28.11 19.32 -1.14
C TYR A 547 28.22 18.85 0.31
N THR A 548 29.39 19.04 0.91
CA THR A 548 29.62 18.79 2.34
C THR A 548 29.62 20.11 3.09
N PHE A 549 28.67 20.28 4.00
CA PHE A 549 28.50 21.42 4.89
C PHE A 549 29.25 21.16 6.20
N THR A 550 30.05 22.12 6.65
CA THR A 550 30.82 22.07 7.90
C THR A 550 30.38 23.23 8.79
N ALA A 551 29.79 22.91 9.94
CA ALA A 551 29.35 23.87 10.93
C ALA A 551 30.24 23.81 12.18
N VAL A 552 30.58 24.96 12.78
CA VAL A 552 31.26 25.03 14.09
C VAL A 552 30.38 25.82 15.04
N SER A 553 30.10 25.27 16.22
CA SER A 553 29.18 25.90 17.18
C SER A 553 29.58 25.70 18.64
N ASP A 554 29.45 26.77 19.40
CA ASP A 554 29.42 26.88 20.87
C ASP A 554 28.33 27.91 21.16
N ASP A 555 27.10 27.61 21.59
CA ASP A 555 26.48 26.33 21.96
C ASP A 555 25.79 25.61 20.76
N GLY A 556 24.47 25.78 20.61
CA GLY A 556 23.62 24.92 19.77
C GLY A 556 23.47 25.43 18.35
N ILE A 557 23.47 24.53 17.36
CA ILE A 557 23.31 24.88 15.94
C ILE A 557 22.41 23.91 15.18
N ARG A 558 21.64 24.44 14.23
CA ARG A 558 20.89 23.68 13.23
C ARG A 558 21.12 24.24 11.83
N VAL A 559 21.28 23.38 10.83
CA VAL A 559 21.53 23.78 9.43
C VAL A 559 20.54 23.07 8.51
N TRP A 560 19.87 23.82 7.65
CA TRP A 560 18.99 23.33 6.59
C TRP A 560 19.48 23.79 5.23
N VAL A 561 19.25 22.96 4.21
CA VAL A 561 19.40 23.33 2.80
C VAL A 561 18.13 22.90 2.08
N ASP A 562 17.50 23.81 1.32
CA ASP A 562 16.15 23.68 0.74
C ASP A 562 15.16 22.96 1.67
N ASP A 563 15.06 23.48 2.89
CA ASP A 563 14.21 23.01 3.98
C ASP A 563 14.47 21.58 4.50
N VAL A 564 15.50 20.89 4.00
CA VAL A 564 15.99 19.63 4.55
C VAL A 564 16.99 19.89 5.67
N LEU A 565 16.69 19.42 6.89
CA LEU A 565 17.57 19.52 8.07
C LEU A 565 18.78 18.60 7.91
N LEU A 566 19.98 19.18 7.90
CA LEU A 566 21.26 18.47 7.71
C LEU A 566 22.03 18.27 9.00
N ILE A 567 22.09 19.30 9.85
CA ILE A 567 22.79 19.27 11.14
C ILE A 567 21.78 19.68 12.19
N ASP A 568 21.59 18.84 13.20
CA ASP A 568 20.74 19.14 14.36
C ASP A 568 21.47 18.91 15.67
N GLN A 569 22.04 19.97 16.22
CA GLN A 569 22.84 19.95 17.45
C GLN A 569 22.33 21.05 18.39
N TRP A 570 21.05 21.01 18.73
CA TRP A 570 20.40 22.02 19.57
C TRP A 570 20.58 21.78 21.09
N ARG A 571 21.83 21.74 21.55
CA ARG A 571 22.20 21.54 22.97
C ARG A 571 23.37 22.46 23.37
N ALA A 572 23.47 22.77 24.66
CA ALA A 572 24.62 23.47 25.22
C ALA A 572 25.86 22.59 25.17
N GLN A 573 26.97 23.12 24.67
CA GLN A 573 28.22 22.41 24.42
C GLN A 573 29.34 23.39 24.06
N ALA A 574 30.58 23.05 24.42
CA ALA A 574 31.75 23.77 23.94
C ALA A 574 31.91 23.67 22.41
N ALA A 575 32.66 24.62 21.82
CA ALA A 575 32.96 24.72 20.40
C ALA A 575 33.28 23.38 19.73
N THR A 576 32.32 22.88 18.94
CA THR A 576 32.39 21.58 18.26
C THR A 576 32.12 21.73 16.77
N THR A 577 32.84 20.95 15.96
CA THR A 577 32.66 20.89 14.50
C THR A 577 31.74 19.74 14.11
N PHE A 578 30.77 20.02 13.24
CA PHE A 578 29.82 19.07 12.68
C PHE A 578 29.87 19.11 11.15
N THR A 579 29.68 17.97 10.51
CA THR A 579 29.66 17.85 9.05
C THR A 579 28.45 17.07 8.57
N ALA A 580 27.82 17.50 7.50
CA ALA A 580 26.76 16.77 6.80
C ALA A 580 26.87 16.98 5.29
N SER A 581 26.48 15.99 4.49
CA SER A 581 26.55 16.08 3.03
C SER A 581 25.16 15.98 2.39
N ARG A 582 24.92 16.71 1.31
CA ARG A 582 23.68 16.67 0.53
C ARG A 582 23.96 16.80 -0.96
N ALA A 583 23.30 15.96 -1.76
CA ALA A 583 23.26 16.14 -3.21
C ALA A 583 22.40 17.36 -3.56
N LEU A 584 22.96 18.29 -4.32
CA LEU A 584 22.29 19.51 -4.79
C LEU A 584 22.35 19.54 -6.32
N THR A 585 21.35 20.15 -6.94
CA THR A 585 21.39 20.50 -8.36
C THR A 585 22.32 21.70 -8.58
N ALA A 586 22.63 22.02 -9.85
CA ALA A 586 23.24 23.30 -10.15
C ALA A 586 22.18 24.40 -10.00
N GLY A 587 22.58 25.58 -9.52
CA GLY A 587 21.72 26.76 -9.39
C GLY A 587 21.53 27.22 -7.96
N SER A 588 20.52 28.06 -7.75
CA SER A 588 20.24 28.71 -6.47
C SER A 588 19.58 27.75 -5.47
N HIS A 589 20.17 27.61 -4.29
CA HIS A 589 19.64 26.83 -3.17
C HIS A 589 19.51 27.69 -1.91
N THR A 590 18.49 27.40 -1.09
CA THR A 590 18.27 28.12 0.18
C THR A 590 19.08 27.46 1.28
N VAL A 591 19.87 28.24 2.01
CA VAL A 591 20.61 27.80 3.21
C VAL A 591 20.06 28.54 4.42
N ARG A 592 19.61 27.78 5.43
CA ARG A 592 19.11 28.31 6.70
C ARG A 592 19.92 27.76 7.86
N VAL A 593 20.28 28.62 8.80
CA VAL A 593 21.02 28.27 10.02
C VAL A 593 20.31 28.86 11.22
N GLN A 594 20.22 28.09 12.30
CA GLN A 594 19.78 28.56 13.60
C GLN A 594 20.88 28.29 14.61
N TYR A 595 21.06 29.21 15.55
CA TYR A 595 22.07 29.14 16.59
C TYR A 595 21.52 29.67 17.92
N TYR A 596 22.01 29.16 19.04
CA TYR A 596 21.87 29.83 20.32
C TYR A 596 23.16 29.76 21.15
N GLU A 597 23.30 30.75 22.02
CA GLU A 597 24.32 30.85 23.06
C GLU A 597 23.63 30.90 24.42
N ALA A 598 23.88 29.91 25.28
CA ALA A 598 23.34 29.89 26.64
C ALA A 598 24.30 30.57 27.63
N ALA A 599 25.58 30.20 27.62
CA ALA A 599 26.60 30.79 28.48
C ALA A 599 28.03 30.46 28.05
N GLY A 600 28.93 31.43 28.12
CA GLY A 600 30.36 31.21 28.00
C GLY A 600 30.96 31.83 26.74
N SER A 601 31.57 30.99 25.88
CA SER A 601 32.22 31.48 24.66
C SER A 601 31.34 31.20 23.46
N ALA A 602 31.00 32.24 22.69
CA ALA A 602 30.08 32.11 21.57
C ALA A 602 30.82 31.98 20.23
N VAL A 603 30.49 30.92 19.48
CA VAL A 603 31.02 30.63 18.14
C VAL A 603 29.90 30.11 17.23
N ALA A 604 29.78 30.68 16.03
CA ALA A 604 28.91 30.15 14.98
C ALA A 604 29.59 30.29 13.62
N ARG A 605 29.88 29.19 12.94
CA ARG A 605 30.47 29.18 11.59
C ARG A 605 29.80 28.15 10.68
N LEU A 606 29.68 28.45 9.40
CA LEU A 606 29.24 27.50 8.38
C LEU A 606 30.07 27.69 7.10
N SER A 607 30.55 26.59 6.52
CA SER A 607 31.16 26.53 5.20
C SER A 607 30.71 25.29 4.44
N TRP A 608 30.94 25.24 3.13
CA TRP A 608 30.68 24.03 2.33
C TRP A 608 31.70 23.84 1.20
N THR A 609 31.86 22.60 0.77
CA THR A 609 32.73 22.22 -0.36
C THR A 609 32.02 21.25 -1.29
N ALA A 610 32.14 21.45 -2.60
CA ALA A 610 31.64 20.51 -3.61
C ALA A 610 32.43 19.19 -3.54
N GLY A 611 31.71 18.08 -3.36
CA GLY A 611 32.16 16.73 -3.64
C GLY A 611 31.60 16.31 -4.99
N GLY A 612 32.47 15.92 -5.93
CA GLY A 612 32.07 15.52 -7.28
C GLY A 612 30.98 14.44 -7.28
N SER A 613 30.11 14.50 -8.28
CA SER A 613 29.03 13.54 -8.49
C SER A 613 29.60 12.17 -8.85
N PRO A 614 28.92 11.07 -8.49
CA PRO A 614 29.26 9.76 -9.01
C PRO A 614 28.63 9.57 -10.40
N PRO A 615 29.27 8.78 -11.29
CA PRO A 615 28.78 8.60 -12.65
C PRO A 615 27.44 7.87 -12.69
N GLN A 616 26.64 8.07 -13.74
CA GLN A 616 25.31 7.52 -13.96
C GLN A 616 25.34 6.46 -15.10
N PRO A 617 25.60 5.18 -14.80
CA PRO A 617 25.52 4.09 -15.77
C PRO A 617 24.08 3.64 -16.04
N GLN A 618 23.82 3.19 -17.27
CA GLN A 618 22.53 2.64 -17.70
C GLN A 618 22.75 1.39 -18.57
N ILE A 619 22.02 0.31 -18.26
CA ILE A 619 21.93 -0.90 -19.09
C ILE A 619 20.77 -0.74 -20.07
N THR A 620 21.07 -0.63 -21.36
CA THR A 620 20.08 -0.46 -22.45
C THR A 620 19.56 -1.79 -22.98
N ALA A 621 20.38 -2.84 -22.95
CA ALA A 621 19.97 -4.20 -23.30
C ALA A 621 20.67 -5.22 -22.38
N PRO A 622 20.02 -6.32 -21.97
CA PRO A 622 18.63 -6.68 -22.28
C PRO A 622 17.60 -5.77 -21.57
N ALA A 623 16.39 -5.68 -22.15
CA ALA A 623 15.28 -4.96 -21.54
C ALA A 623 14.85 -5.62 -20.22
N THR A 624 14.26 -4.83 -19.30
CA THR A 624 13.67 -5.36 -18.07
C THR A 624 12.68 -6.48 -18.38
N GLY A 625 12.74 -7.59 -17.65
CA GLY A 625 11.86 -8.75 -17.86
C GLY A 625 12.33 -9.74 -18.94
N THR A 626 13.47 -9.50 -19.60
CA THR A 626 14.07 -10.49 -20.50
C THR A 626 14.40 -11.77 -19.74
N THR A 627 13.95 -12.91 -20.26
CA THR A 627 14.28 -14.23 -19.72
C THR A 627 15.33 -14.94 -20.58
N TRP A 628 16.10 -15.84 -19.99
CA TRP A 628 17.15 -16.61 -20.67
C TRP A 628 16.91 -18.12 -20.63
N GLN A 629 17.46 -18.85 -21.58
CA GLN A 629 17.48 -20.32 -21.56
C GLN A 629 18.90 -20.82 -21.76
N VAL A 630 19.26 -21.96 -21.18
CA VAL A 630 20.62 -22.51 -21.22
C VAL A 630 21.09 -22.62 -22.67
N GLY A 631 22.34 -22.21 -22.92
CA GLY A 631 22.97 -22.31 -24.24
C GLY A 631 22.59 -21.22 -25.24
N THR A 632 21.66 -20.32 -24.92
CA THR A 632 21.37 -19.16 -25.79
C THR A 632 22.29 -17.97 -25.52
N PRO A 633 22.67 -17.20 -26.55
CA PRO A 633 23.45 -15.98 -26.35
C PRO A 633 22.60 -14.91 -25.67
N ILE A 634 23.15 -14.31 -24.62
CA ILE A 634 22.64 -13.12 -23.94
C ILE A 634 23.52 -11.96 -24.39
N ALA A 635 22.99 -11.10 -25.27
CA ALA A 635 23.68 -9.87 -25.67
C ALA A 635 23.30 -8.74 -24.71
N PHE A 636 24.28 -7.90 -24.36
CA PHE A 636 24.06 -6.77 -23.49
C PHE A 636 24.80 -5.52 -23.97
N SER A 637 24.23 -4.36 -23.65
CA SER A 637 24.81 -3.06 -23.96
C SER A 637 24.36 -2.00 -22.95
N GLY A 638 25.12 -0.93 -22.85
CA GLY A 638 24.86 0.18 -21.94
C GLY A 638 25.79 1.36 -22.19
N SER A 639 25.56 2.42 -21.43
CA SER A 639 26.32 3.67 -21.48
C SER A 639 26.41 4.29 -20.09
N ALA A 640 27.23 5.33 -19.90
CA ALA A 640 27.21 6.10 -18.67
C ALA A 640 27.46 7.59 -18.97
N THR A 641 26.90 8.43 -18.13
CA THR A 641 27.12 9.89 -18.15
C THR A 641 27.52 10.35 -16.78
N ASP A 642 28.32 11.38 -16.69
CA ASP A 642 28.74 12.03 -15.46
C ASP A 642 28.50 13.54 -15.61
N PRO A 643 27.97 14.24 -14.59
CA PRO A 643 27.71 15.68 -14.70
C PRO A 643 28.96 16.52 -14.98
N GLU A 644 30.12 16.08 -14.50
CA GLU A 644 31.40 16.77 -14.65
C GLU A 644 32.15 16.34 -15.93
N ASP A 645 32.09 15.05 -16.30
CA ASP A 645 32.81 14.51 -17.47
C ASP A 645 31.96 14.35 -18.75
N GLY A 646 30.65 14.53 -18.67
CA GLY A 646 29.73 14.28 -19.77
C GLY A 646 29.57 12.78 -20.08
N ALA A 647 29.50 12.40 -21.36
CA ALA A 647 29.36 11.00 -21.75
C ALA A 647 30.68 10.24 -21.52
N LEU A 648 30.63 9.19 -20.70
CA LEU A 648 31.81 8.40 -20.38
C LEU A 648 32.16 7.43 -21.53
N PRO A 649 33.43 7.33 -21.93
CA PRO A 649 33.85 6.43 -23.00
C PRO A 649 33.75 4.96 -22.56
N ALA A 650 33.70 4.02 -23.50
CA ALA A 650 33.67 2.58 -23.20
C ALA A 650 34.81 2.14 -22.25
N GLY A 651 35.99 2.78 -22.35
CA GLY A 651 37.14 2.59 -21.46
C GLY A 651 36.86 2.81 -19.96
N ALA A 652 35.80 3.56 -19.63
CA ALA A 652 35.35 3.84 -18.27
C ALA A 652 34.32 2.82 -17.74
N LEU A 653 33.91 1.84 -18.56
CA LEU A 653 32.87 0.88 -18.23
C LEU A 653 33.45 -0.50 -17.94
N THR A 654 32.92 -1.16 -16.90
CA THR A 654 33.21 -2.54 -16.54
C THR A 654 31.92 -3.30 -16.33
N TRP A 655 31.75 -4.42 -17.02
CA TRP A 655 30.61 -5.31 -16.90
C TRP A 655 30.98 -6.58 -16.15
N GLU A 656 30.07 -7.11 -15.36
CA GLU A 656 30.19 -8.43 -14.72
C GLU A 656 28.88 -9.20 -14.89
N MET A 657 28.94 -10.45 -15.32
CA MET A 657 27.80 -11.38 -15.27
C MET A 657 27.98 -12.32 -14.09
N VAL A 658 27.02 -12.33 -13.17
CA VAL A 658 27.04 -13.16 -11.96
C VAL A 658 25.82 -14.06 -11.96
N LEU A 659 26.01 -15.36 -11.74
CA LEU A 659 24.91 -16.30 -11.51
C LEU A 659 24.63 -16.40 -10.02
N GLN A 660 23.38 -16.17 -9.64
CA GLN A 660 22.87 -16.34 -8.28
C GLN A 660 22.11 -17.66 -8.19
N HIS A 661 22.40 -18.49 -7.19
CA HIS A 661 21.78 -19.81 -7.03
C HIS A 661 21.45 -20.10 -5.56
N CYS A 662 20.20 -20.49 -5.28
CA CYS A 662 19.65 -20.63 -3.91
C CYS A 662 18.92 -21.98 -3.66
N PRO A 663 19.57 -23.14 -3.81
CA PRO A 663 18.92 -24.45 -3.60
C PRO A 663 18.69 -24.77 -2.11
N ALA A 664 19.43 -24.11 -1.20
CA ALA A 664 19.24 -24.15 0.26
C ALA A 664 19.93 -22.96 0.96
N ALA A 665 21.13 -22.59 0.48
CA ALA A 665 21.85 -21.38 0.84
C ALA A 665 22.23 -20.62 -0.44
N CYS A 666 21.89 -19.34 -0.50
CA CYS A 666 22.21 -18.50 -1.64
C CYS A 666 23.71 -18.29 -1.75
N HIS A 667 24.26 -18.52 -2.93
CA HIS A 667 25.64 -18.21 -3.28
C HIS A 667 25.71 -17.70 -4.73
N ALA A 668 26.84 -17.09 -5.07
CA ALA A 668 27.07 -16.45 -6.34
C ALA A 668 28.28 -17.06 -7.07
N HIS A 669 28.18 -17.18 -8.39
CA HIS A 669 29.28 -17.53 -9.30
C HIS A 669 29.54 -16.35 -10.22
N SER A 670 30.72 -15.73 -10.14
CA SER A 670 31.13 -14.75 -11.16
C SER A 670 31.45 -15.51 -12.45
N LEU A 671 30.68 -15.28 -13.50
CA LEU A 671 30.82 -16.01 -14.76
C LEU A 671 31.90 -15.38 -15.63
N GLN A 672 31.80 -14.06 -15.83
CA GLN A 672 32.71 -13.33 -16.70
C GLN A 672 32.67 -11.83 -16.40
N THR A 673 33.81 -11.17 -16.59
CA THR A 673 33.97 -9.71 -16.52
C THR A 673 34.45 -9.18 -17.87
N TRP A 674 33.94 -8.04 -18.31
CA TRP A 674 34.39 -7.32 -19.50
C TRP A 674 34.74 -5.89 -19.12
N THR A 675 35.93 -5.43 -19.50
CA THR A 675 36.39 -4.06 -19.23
C THR A 675 36.55 -3.32 -20.55
N GLY A 676 36.26 -2.02 -20.55
CA GLY A 676 36.51 -1.17 -21.70
C GLY A 676 35.53 -1.31 -22.86
N VAL A 677 34.34 -1.88 -22.64
CA VAL A 677 33.34 -2.14 -23.69
C VAL A 677 31.98 -1.55 -23.32
N SER A 678 31.26 -1.03 -24.33
CA SER A 678 29.87 -0.57 -24.17
C SER A 678 28.84 -1.71 -24.24
N GLY A 679 29.26 -2.91 -24.63
CA GLY A 679 28.43 -4.11 -24.68
C GLY A 679 29.21 -5.34 -25.11
N ALA A 680 28.68 -6.53 -24.82
CA ALA A 680 29.23 -7.82 -25.24
C ALA A 680 28.11 -8.89 -25.26
N SER A 681 28.49 -10.17 -25.35
CA SER A 681 27.56 -11.28 -25.23
C SER A 681 28.20 -12.46 -24.50
N ILE A 682 27.38 -13.22 -23.79
CA ILE A 682 27.75 -14.47 -23.13
C ILE A 682 26.71 -15.55 -23.43
N THR A 683 27.16 -16.79 -23.61
CA THR A 683 26.26 -17.94 -23.68
C THR A 683 25.67 -18.20 -22.30
N ALA A 684 24.34 -18.24 -22.20
CA ALA A 684 23.62 -18.49 -20.96
C ALA A 684 24.09 -19.81 -20.31
N PRO A 685 24.51 -19.79 -19.04
CA PRO A 685 25.09 -20.95 -18.37
C PRO A 685 24.04 -22.02 -18.06
N ASP A 686 24.49 -23.26 -17.87
CA ASP A 686 23.68 -24.33 -17.29
C ASP A 686 23.75 -24.28 -15.76
N HIS A 687 22.60 -24.42 -15.09
CA HIS A 687 22.52 -24.53 -13.63
C HIS A 687 21.16 -25.09 -13.16
N GLU A 688 21.13 -25.74 -11.99
CA GLU A 688 19.91 -26.12 -11.29
C GLU A 688 19.09 -24.90 -10.81
N TYR A 689 17.75 -25.04 -10.76
CA TYR A 689 16.82 -24.02 -10.25
C TYR A 689 16.61 -24.15 -8.73
N PRO A 690 16.45 -23.06 -7.94
CA PRO A 690 16.28 -21.66 -8.34
C PRO A 690 17.60 -20.93 -8.59
N ALA A 691 17.77 -20.40 -9.80
CA ALA A 691 18.89 -19.55 -10.18
C ALA A 691 18.43 -18.37 -11.05
N TYR A 692 19.17 -17.26 -11.03
CA TYR A 692 19.00 -16.11 -11.92
C TYR A 692 20.35 -15.46 -12.22
N LEU A 693 20.41 -14.57 -13.21
CA LEU A 693 21.64 -13.84 -13.57
C LEU A 693 21.53 -12.37 -13.17
N ASP A 694 22.59 -11.83 -12.59
CA ASP A 694 22.82 -10.40 -12.37
C ASP A 694 23.85 -9.90 -13.40
N LEU A 695 23.39 -9.08 -14.34
CA LEU A 695 24.26 -8.32 -15.23
C LEU A 695 24.58 -6.96 -14.59
N ARG A 696 25.81 -6.76 -14.16
CA ARG A 696 26.27 -5.55 -13.47
C ARG A 696 27.07 -4.67 -14.42
N LEU A 697 26.75 -3.38 -14.49
CA LEU A 697 27.52 -2.36 -15.19
C LEU A 697 28.06 -1.36 -14.17
N THR A 698 29.38 -1.28 -14.08
CA THR A 698 30.10 -0.29 -13.28
C THR A 698 30.71 0.77 -14.18
N ALA A 699 30.44 2.05 -13.93
CA ALA A 699 31.10 3.18 -14.59
C ALA A 699 32.08 3.85 -13.64
N ARG A 700 33.20 4.36 -14.16
CA ARG A 700 34.22 5.12 -13.42
C ARG A 700 34.43 6.50 -14.04
N ASP A 701 34.32 7.56 -13.27
CA ASP A 701 34.56 8.93 -13.73
C ASP A 701 36.08 9.26 -13.74
N SER A 702 36.43 10.47 -14.21
CA SER A 702 37.81 10.98 -14.24
C SER A 702 38.40 11.22 -12.85
N SER A 703 37.53 11.51 -11.85
CA SER A 703 37.89 11.70 -10.45
C SER A 703 38.15 10.40 -9.68
N GLY A 704 37.79 9.27 -10.30
CA GLY A 704 37.98 7.91 -9.82
C GLY A 704 36.82 7.31 -9.02
N ARG A 705 35.69 8.01 -8.92
CA ARG A 705 34.43 7.51 -8.36
C ARG A 705 33.80 6.48 -9.27
N THR A 706 33.04 5.57 -8.68
CA THR A 706 32.36 4.49 -9.41
C THR A 706 30.92 4.33 -8.97
N THR A 707 30.04 4.01 -9.94
CA THR A 707 28.66 3.60 -9.69
C THR A 707 28.39 2.29 -10.41
N THR A 708 27.62 1.40 -9.79
CA THR A 708 27.21 0.12 -10.39
C THR A 708 25.69 0.03 -10.48
N VAL A 709 25.15 -0.33 -11.64
CA VAL A 709 23.75 -0.73 -11.83
C VAL A 709 23.67 -2.21 -12.19
N THR A 710 22.59 -2.87 -11.77
CA THR A 710 22.39 -4.31 -11.97
C THR A 710 21.08 -4.58 -12.70
N ARG A 711 21.14 -5.41 -13.75
CA ARG A 711 19.99 -5.97 -14.47
C ARG A 711 19.85 -7.44 -14.11
N ARG A 712 18.80 -7.78 -13.35
CA ARG A 712 18.40 -9.17 -13.13
C ARG A 712 17.75 -9.76 -14.38
N LEU A 713 18.16 -10.97 -14.74
CA LEU A 713 17.58 -11.79 -15.81
C LEU A 713 17.14 -13.13 -15.22
N ASP A 714 15.84 -13.39 -15.24
CA ASP A 714 15.28 -14.66 -14.74
C ASP A 714 15.32 -15.74 -15.83
N PRO A 715 15.55 -17.01 -15.49
CA PRO A 715 15.51 -18.09 -16.47
C PRO A 715 14.09 -18.33 -16.98
N ARG A 716 13.97 -18.79 -18.22
CA ARG A 716 12.78 -19.46 -18.72
C ARG A 716 12.69 -20.84 -18.08
N THR A 717 11.66 -21.06 -17.28
CA THR A 717 11.46 -22.32 -16.56
C THR A 717 10.41 -23.22 -17.21
N VAL A 718 10.54 -24.54 -17.02
CA VAL A 718 9.54 -25.54 -17.42
C VAL A 718 9.31 -26.55 -16.30
N PRO A 719 8.09 -27.10 -16.14
CA PRO A 719 7.85 -28.17 -15.18
C PRO A 719 8.25 -29.53 -15.77
N VAL A 720 8.91 -30.36 -14.95
CA VAL A 720 9.25 -31.75 -15.27
C VAL A 720 8.61 -32.66 -14.22
N THR A 721 7.86 -33.66 -14.69
CA THR A 721 7.22 -34.66 -13.83
C THR A 721 8.00 -35.96 -13.88
N VAL A 722 8.26 -36.55 -12.71
CA VAL A 722 8.97 -37.82 -12.57
C VAL A 722 8.02 -38.83 -11.92
N ALA A 723 7.79 -39.95 -12.58
CA ALA A 723 6.82 -40.98 -12.21
C ALA A 723 7.46 -42.38 -12.19
N SER A 724 6.86 -43.33 -11.47
CA SER A 724 7.25 -44.74 -11.54
C SER A 724 6.06 -45.64 -11.81
N GLU A 725 6.35 -46.84 -12.29
CA GLU A 725 5.41 -47.93 -12.44
C GLU A 725 5.97 -49.20 -11.77
N PRO A 726 5.38 -49.71 -10.67
CA PRO A 726 4.21 -49.15 -9.96
C PRO A 726 4.51 -47.78 -9.33
N SER A 727 3.46 -46.96 -9.16
CA SER A 727 3.56 -45.64 -8.53
C SER A 727 3.92 -45.77 -7.05
N GLY A 728 4.63 -44.77 -6.49
CA GLY A 728 5.04 -44.76 -5.09
C GLY A 728 6.45 -45.28 -4.82
N LEU A 729 7.24 -45.55 -5.87
CA LEU A 729 8.68 -45.82 -5.74
C LEU A 729 9.46 -44.50 -5.67
N SER A 730 10.64 -44.52 -5.06
CA SER A 730 11.50 -43.34 -4.94
C SER A 730 12.33 -43.14 -6.19
N LEU A 731 12.28 -41.95 -6.78
CA LEU A 731 13.12 -41.57 -7.93
C LEU A 731 13.86 -40.27 -7.62
N ALA A 732 15.00 -40.08 -8.27
CA ALA A 732 15.81 -38.89 -8.16
C ALA A 732 15.87 -38.12 -9.49
N PHE A 733 15.80 -36.81 -9.40
CA PHE A 733 15.96 -35.87 -10.50
C PHE A 733 16.76 -34.66 -10.02
N GLY A 734 17.96 -34.47 -10.59
CA GLY A 734 18.91 -33.49 -10.09
C GLY A 734 19.32 -33.83 -8.65
N SER A 735 19.28 -32.84 -7.77
CA SER A 735 19.58 -33.03 -6.34
C SER A 735 18.38 -33.57 -5.53
N ARG A 736 17.17 -33.62 -6.13
CA ARG A 736 15.93 -34.02 -5.46
C ARG A 736 15.65 -35.51 -5.60
N THR A 737 15.52 -36.20 -4.46
CA THR A 737 15.00 -37.58 -4.37
C THR A 737 13.65 -37.57 -3.65
N ALA A 738 12.61 -38.12 -4.27
CA ALA A 738 11.26 -38.13 -3.70
C ALA A 738 10.43 -39.33 -4.16
N THR A 739 9.36 -39.63 -3.42
CA THR A 739 8.34 -40.62 -3.81
C THR A 739 7.56 -40.11 -5.02
N THR A 740 7.36 -40.98 -6.01
CA THR A 740 6.64 -40.64 -7.24
C THR A 740 5.11 -40.69 -7.09
N PRO A 741 4.36 -39.95 -7.94
CA PRO A 741 4.87 -38.95 -8.88
C PRO A 741 5.20 -37.63 -8.17
N PHE A 742 6.22 -36.92 -8.66
CA PHE A 742 6.48 -35.54 -8.25
C PHE A 742 6.83 -34.66 -9.44
N THR A 743 6.55 -33.36 -9.32
CA THR A 743 6.89 -32.35 -10.33
C THR A 743 7.93 -31.39 -9.77
N THR A 744 8.91 -31.01 -10.57
CA THR A 744 9.92 -30.01 -10.24
C THR A 744 10.05 -28.97 -11.35
N THR A 745 10.36 -27.75 -10.98
CA THR A 745 10.65 -26.66 -11.92
C THR A 745 12.12 -26.69 -12.28
N VAL A 746 12.43 -26.61 -13.58
CA VAL A 746 13.80 -26.58 -14.11
C VAL A 746 13.98 -25.44 -15.10
N ILE A 747 15.23 -25.05 -15.35
CA ILE A 747 15.57 -24.09 -16.39
C ILE A 747 15.50 -24.79 -17.76
N ALA A 748 14.87 -24.16 -18.74
CA ALA A 748 14.82 -24.69 -20.10
C ALA A 748 16.24 -24.83 -20.67
N GLY A 749 16.54 -26.00 -21.24
CA GLY A 749 17.87 -26.36 -21.74
C GLY A 749 18.85 -26.86 -20.68
N SER A 750 18.50 -26.84 -19.39
CA SER A 750 19.39 -27.34 -18.34
C SER A 750 19.58 -28.86 -18.39
N THR A 751 20.70 -29.33 -17.86
CA THR A 751 20.99 -30.76 -17.74
C THR A 751 20.76 -31.22 -16.31
N ALA A 752 20.01 -32.31 -16.12
CA ALA A 752 19.79 -32.93 -14.82
C ALA A 752 19.96 -34.45 -14.90
N THR A 753 20.44 -35.06 -13.81
CA THR A 753 20.52 -36.52 -13.70
C THR A 753 19.18 -37.10 -13.29
N LEU A 754 18.65 -38.03 -14.09
CA LEU A 754 17.62 -38.97 -13.67
C LEU A 754 18.28 -40.18 -13.01
N ALA A 755 17.75 -40.63 -11.87
CA ALA A 755 18.19 -41.86 -11.24
C ALA A 755 17.01 -42.65 -10.66
N ALA A 756 16.99 -43.94 -10.96
CA ALA A 756 16.07 -44.92 -10.41
C ALA A 756 16.86 -45.88 -9.50
N PRO A 757 16.97 -45.60 -8.19
CA PRO A 757 17.55 -46.54 -7.24
C PRO A 757 16.92 -47.92 -7.41
N SER A 758 17.70 -48.99 -7.35
CA SER A 758 17.20 -50.34 -7.58
C SER A 758 18.10 -51.36 -6.85
N PRO A 759 17.54 -52.39 -6.20
CA PRO A 759 16.11 -52.67 -6.06
C PRO A 759 15.42 -51.75 -5.03
N GLN A 760 14.08 -51.70 -5.08
CA GLN A 760 13.23 -50.96 -4.13
C GLN A 760 12.11 -51.86 -3.61
N THR A 761 11.59 -51.56 -2.42
CA THR A 761 10.46 -52.29 -1.84
C THR A 761 9.23 -51.39 -1.78
N LEU A 762 8.10 -51.88 -2.29
CA LEU A 762 6.80 -51.21 -2.21
C LEU A 762 5.76 -52.23 -1.74
N SER A 763 5.05 -51.93 -0.66
CA SER A 763 4.01 -52.80 -0.08
C SER A 763 4.47 -54.25 0.16
N GLY A 764 5.73 -54.44 0.57
CA GLY A 764 6.32 -55.76 0.85
C GLY A 764 6.85 -56.53 -0.37
N ALA A 765 6.62 -56.05 -1.60
CA ALA A 765 7.20 -56.62 -2.81
C ALA A 765 8.49 -55.88 -3.21
N THR A 766 9.51 -56.63 -3.63
CA THR A 766 10.76 -56.04 -4.14
C THR A 766 10.66 -55.88 -5.65
N TYR A 767 11.07 -54.71 -6.14
CA TYR A 767 11.00 -54.27 -7.52
C TYR A 767 12.41 -53.89 -7.99
N ALA A 768 12.82 -54.35 -9.17
CA ALA A 768 14.07 -53.96 -9.82
C ALA A 768 13.77 -53.05 -11.02
N PHE A 769 14.60 -52.02 -11.21
CA PHE A 769 14.47 -51.11 -12.35
C PHE A 769 14.54 -51.90 -13.66
N SER A 770 13.61 -51.61 -14.56
CA SER A 770 13.54 -52.22 -15.88
C SER A 770 13.95 -51.24 -16.98
N ARG A 771 13.30 -50.07 -17.06
CA ARG A 771 13.58 -49.06 -18.09
C ARG A 771 13.01 -47.69 -17.72
N TRP A 772 13.52 -46.65 -18.35
CA TRP A 772 12.90 -45.33 -18.39
C TRP A 772 12.05 -45.15 -19.66
N SER A 773 11.07 -44.25 -19.62
CA SER A 773 10.22 -43.89 -20.76
C SER A 773 10.98 -43.24 -21.92
N ASP A 774 12.18 -42.71 -21.68
CA ASP A 774 13.09 -42.17 -22.69
C ASP A 774 14.17 -43.17 -23.15
N GLY A 775 14.15 -44.40 -22.63
CA GLY A 775 15.10 -45.46 -22.96
C GLY A 775 16.47 -45.34 -22.30
N GLY A 776 16.68 -44.37 -21.39
CA GLY A 776 17.95 -44.20 -20.69
C GLY A 776 18.25 -45.31 -19.67
N ALA A 777 19.52 -45.39 -19.26
CA ALA A 777 19.98 -46.31 -18.21
C ALA A 777 19.38 -45.93 -16.84
N ALA A 778 19.47 -46.83 -15.85
CA ALA A 778 18.91 -46.60 -14.50
C ALA A 778 19.30 -45.24 -13.90
N SER A 779 20.54 -44.80 -14.15
CA SER A 779 20.98 -43.42 -13.95
C SER A 779 21.59 -42.87 -15.24
N HIS A 780 21.13 -41.69 -15.67
CA HIS A 780 21.63 -40.99 -16.85
C HIS A 780 21.25 -39.51 -16.81
N ASN A 781 21.91 -38.68 -17.64
CA ASN A 781 21.60 -37.26 -17.75
C ASN A 781 20.57 -36.99 -18.86
N VAL A 782 19.70 -36.03 -18.59
CA VAL A 782 18.70 -35.53 -19.54
C VAL A 782 18.76 -34.01 -19.65
N THR A 783 18.70 -33.52 -20.88
CA THR A 783 18.58 -32.08 -21.17
C THR A 783 17.11 -31.70 -21.30
N GLN A 784 16.70 -30.65 -20.59
CA GLN A 784 15.31 -30.26 -20.47
C GLN A 784 14.85 -29.46 -21.68
N ALA A 785 13.76 -29.91 -22.31
CA ALA A 785 13.16 -29.20 -23.43
C ALA A 785 12.51 -27.88 -22.98
N SER A 786 12.12 -27.02 -23.92
CA SER A 786 11.40 -25.78 -23.64
C SER A 786 9.90 -25.98 -23.35
N THR A 787 9.45 -27.23 -23.21
CA THR A 787 8.07 -27.64 -22.92
C THR A 787 8.05 -28.66 -21.80
N ALA A 788 6.94 -28.70 -21.06
CA ALA A 788 6.74 -29.65 -19.97
C ALA A 788 6.94 -31.11 -20.43
N ARG A 789 7.56 -31.94 -19.58
CA ARG A 789 7.87 -33.35 -19.90
C ARG A 789 7.67 -34.25 -18.69
N THR A 790 7.27 -35.50 -18.96
CA THR A 790 7.17 -36.55 -17.95
C THR A 790 8.19 -37.66 -18.23
N TYR A 791 8.95 -38.06 -17.21
CA TYR A 791 9.83 -39.24 -17.23
C TYR A 791 9.26 -40.32 -16.31
N THR A 792 9.02 -41.52 -16.85
CA THR A 792 8.46 -42.65 -16.09
C THR A 792 9.47 -43.80 -16.02
N ALA A 793 9.84 -44.22 -14.81
CA ALA A 793 10.64 -45.44 -14.60
C ALA A 793 9.73 -46.66 -14.38
N THR A 794 9.86 -47.67 -15.22
CA THR A 794 9.18 -48.96 -15.04
C THR A 794 10.07 -49.90 -14.21
N PHE A 795 9.48 -50.55 -13.21
CA PHE A 795 10.13 -51.58 -12.42
C PHE A 795 9.41 -52.93 -12.58
N ALA A 796 10.16 -54.02 -12.57
CA ALA A 796 9.64 -55.38 -12.59
C ALA A 796 9.80 -56.05 -11.21
N GLY A 797 8.87 -56.92 -10.83
CA GLY A 797 8.97 -57.67 -9.57
C GLY A 797 10.25 -58.53 -9.54
N ALA A 798 11.08 -58.34 -8.51
CA ALA A 798 12.26 -59.14 -8.27
C ALA A 798 11.81 -60.49 -7.69
N THR A 799 11.63 -61.50 -8.54
CA THR A 799 11.31 -62.87 -8.12
C THR A 799 12.54 -63.57 -7.52
N GLY A 800 12.95 -63.19 -6.31
CA GLY A 800 14.08 -63.83 -5.62
C GLY A 800 14.11 -63.57 -4.12
N CYS A 801 14.54 -64.58 -3.36
CA CYS A 801 14.90 -64.46 -1.95
C CYS A 801 16.07 -63.47 -1.76
N PRO A 802 16.24 -62.89 -0.55
CA PRO A 802 17.33 -61.96 -0.27
C PRO A 802 18.71 -62.50 -0.68
N ALA A 803 19.62 -61.61 -1.10
CA ALA A 803 20.99 -61.99 -1.49
C ALA A 803 21.67 -62.80 -0.36
N GLY A 804 22.32 -63.91 -0.72
CA GLY A 804 22.89 -64.84 0.26
C GLY A 804 21.90 -65.87 0.83
N GLN A 805 20.66 -65.93 0.32
CA GLN A 805 19.70 -66.98 0.63
C GLN A 805 19.34 -67.82 -0.61
N TYR A 806 18.93 -69.06 -0.36
CA TYR A 806 18.29 -69.95 -1.32
C TYR A 806 16.78 -69.70 -1.36
N ARG A 807 16.20 -69.76 -2.55
CA ARG A 807 14.79 -70.12 -2.75
C ARG A 807 14.68 -71.65 -2.69
N ALA A 808 14.08 -72.16 -1.63
CA ALA A 808 13.79 -73.58 -1.43
C ALA A 808 12.41 -73.94 -1.99
N GLU A 809 12.34 -75.04 -2.71
CA GLU A 809 11.13 -75.62 -3.28
C GLU A 809 11.06 -77.09 -2.86
N TYR A 810 9.95 -77.51 -2.26
CA TYR A 810 9.76 -78.87 -1.78
C TYR A 810 8.64 -79.57 -2.56
N PHE A 811 8.88 -80.83 -2.92
CA PHE A 811 8.01 -81.64 -3.76
C PHE A 811 7.67 -82.94 -3.04
N PRO A 812 6.38 -83.36 -3.01
CA PRO A 812 5.94 -84.59 -2.34
C PRO A 812 6.19 -85.82 -3.23
N ASN A 813 7.33 -85.84 -3.93
CA ASN A 813 7.78 -86.92 -4.80
C ASN A 813 9.30 -86.89 -4.91
N SER A 814 9.90 -87.98 -5.38
CA SER A 814 11.35 -88.16 -5.49
C SER A 814 11.93 -87.66 -6.83
N THR A 815 11.18 -86.91 -7.64
CA THR A 815 11.56 -86.58 -9.03
C THR A 815 11.69 -85.08 -9.30
N LEU A 816 11.39 -84.21 -8.33
CA LEU A 816 11.30 -82.75 -8.48
C LEU A 816 10.29 -82.32 -9.56
N ALA A 817 9.30 -83.17 -9.83
CA ALA A 817 8.28 -82.93 -10.84
C ALA A 817 7.04 -82.25 -10.25
N GLY A 818 6.33 -81.49 -11.08
CA GLY A 818 5.11 -80.80 -10.71
C GLY A 818 5.35 -79.49 -9.95
N THR A 819 4.29 -78.96 -9.33
CA THR A 819 4.34 -77.72 -8.54
C THR A 819 4.87 -78.02 -7.15
N ALA A 820 5.81 -77.23 -6.66
CA ALA A 820 6.30 -77.33 -5.28
C ALA A 820 5.15 -77.08 -4.29
N VAL A 821 4.96 -77.99 -3.33
CA VAL A 821 3.91 -77.85 -2.30
C VAL A 821 4.28 -76.86 -1.22
N ARG A 822 5.58 -76.52 -1.12
CA ARG A 822 6.09 -75.51 -0.21
C ARG A 822 7.26 -74.79 -0.86
N THR A 823 7.25 -73.47 -0.74
CA THR A 823 8.39 -72.62 -1.12
C THR A 823 8.77 -71.72 0.05
N ALA A 824 10.07 -71.50 0.24
CA ALA A 824 10.59 -70.68 1.35
C ALA A 824 11.93 -70.03 0.97
N CYS A 825 12.29 -68.96 1.68
CA CYS A 825 13.65 -68.43 1.65
C CYS A 825 14.47 -69.03 2.78
N GLU A 826 15.64 -69.56 2.46
CA GLU A 826 16.48 -70.32 3.40
C GLU A 826 17.92 -69.82 3.33
N ALA A 827 18.53 -69.51 4.47
CA ALA A 827 19.91 -69.01 4.51
C ALA A 827 20.93 -70.04 4.00
N ALA A 828 22.03 -69.55 3.42
CA ALA A 828 23.25 -70.35 3.21
C ALA A 828 24.16 -70.29 4.45
N PRO A 829 25.00 -71.33 4.71
CA PRO A 829 25.10 -72.58 3.97
C PRO A 829 23.84 -73.45 4.11
N LEU A 830 23.59 -74.34 3.15
CA LEU A 830 22.50 -75.30 3.27
C LEU A 830 22.88 -76.27 4.39
N ASP A 831 22.10 -76.31 5.47
CA ASP A 831 22.26 -77.27 6.56
C ASP A 831 20.89 -77.68 7.10
N ARG A 832 20.38 -78.79 6.58
CA ARG A 832 19.08 -79.36 6.95
C ARG A 832 19.24 -80.76 7.47
N THR A 833 18.63 -81.03 8.62
CA THR A 833 18.52 -82.37 9.18
C THR A 833 17.11 -82.50 9.73
N TRP A 834 16.33 -83.39 9.12
CA TRP A 834 14.97 -83.69 9.54
C TRP A 834 14.91 -85.00 10.36
N GLY A 835 15.95 -85.82 10.30
CA GLY A 835 16.02 -87.07 11.06
C GLY A 835 15.01 -88.09 10.53
N ASN A 836 14.31 -88.80 11.41
CA ASN A 836 13.23 -89.72 11.03
C ASN A 836 11.91 -88.98 10.69
N SER A 837 12.00 -87.77 10.13
CA SER A 837 10.85 -86.92 9.79
C SER A 837 11.11 -86.22 8.45
N GLY A 838 10.06 -85.69 7.85
CA GLY A 838 10.14 -84.86 6.65
C GLY A 838 10.00 -83.35 6.98
N PRO A 839 10.29 -82.47 6.01
CA PRO A 839 9.92 -81.06 6.11
C PRO A 839 8.42 -80.89 6.34
N THR A 840 8.02 -79.86 7.08
CA THR A 840 6.60 -79.59 7.38
C THR A 840 5.76 -79.55 6.10
N GLY A 841 4.71 -80.38 6.06
CA GLY A 841 3.80 -80.49 4.91
C GLY A 841 4.24 -81.48 3.82
N LEU A 842 5.30 -82.25 4.04
CA LEU A 842 5.74 -83.32 3.15
C LEU A 842 5.69 -84.69 3.85
N PRO A 843 5.62 -85.79 3.07
CA PRO A 843 5.82 -87.14 3.58
C PRO A 843 7.18 -87.29 4.30
N VAL A 844 7.27 -88.27 5.20
CA VAL A 844 8.54 -88.61 5.89
C VAL A 844 9.59 -89.08 4.89
N ASP A 845 9.18 -89.96 3.97
CA ASP A 845 10.02 -90.59 2.95
C ASP A 845 9.56 -90.17 1.53
N PHE A 846 10.40 -90.36 0.52
CA PHE A 846 10.06 -90.13 -0.90
C PHE A 846 9.73 -88.68 -1.30
N PHE A 847 10.36 -87.68 -0.68
CA PHE A 847 10.24 -86.28 -1.09
C PHE A 847 11.50 -85.77 -1.81
N SER A 848 11.43 -84.59 -2.41
CA SER A 848 12.59 -83.92 -2.99
C SER A 848 12.55 -82.43 -2.77
N ALA A 849 13.72 -81.79 -2.82
CA ALA A 849 13.87 -80.36 -2.61
C ALA A 849 14.84 -79.75 -3.62
N ARG A 850 14.54 -78.53 -4.06
CA ARG A 850 15.41 -77.70 -4.89
C ARG A 850 15.69 -76.38 -4.20
N TRP A 851 16.96 -76.06 -4.01
CA TRP A 851 17.42 -74.77 -3.54
C TRP A 851 18.13 -74.04 -4.67
N THR A 852 17.70 -72.81 -4.98
CA THR A 852 18.36 -71.95 -5.98
C THR A 852 18.70 -70.60 -5.35
N GLY A 853 19.97 -70.21 -5.35
CA GLY A 853 20.43 -68.96 -4.74
C GLY A 853 21.55 -68.30 -5.55
N SER A 854 21.80 -67.02 -5.28
CA SER A 854 22.90 -66.25 -5.86
C SER A 854 23.85 -65.78 -4.76
N PHE A 855 25.14 -66.08 -4.91
CA PHE A 855 26.16 -65.84 -3.90
C PHE A 855 27.38 -65.16 -4.51
N THR A 856 27.98 -64.23 -3.77
CA THR A 856 29.17 -63.51 -4.21
C THR A 856 30.43 -64.28 -3.81
N PHE A 857 31.30 -64.54 -4.78
CA PHE A 857 32.59 -65.20 -4.55
C PHE A 857 33.74 -64.26 -4.92
N PRO A 858 34.85 -64.28 -4.17
CA PRO A 858 36.12 -63.76 -4.66
C PRO A 858 36.65 -64.68 -5.76
N ALA A 859 37.33 -64.11 -6.75
CA ALA A 859 38.01 -64.88 -7.79
C ALA A 859 38.95 -65.93 -7.17
N GLY A 860 38.96 -67.14 -7.72
CA GLY A 860 39.82 -68.22 -7.27
C GLY A 860 39.12 -69.58 -7.19
N SER A 861 39.88 -70.59 -6.77
CA SER A 861 39.40 -71.97 -6.63
C SER A 861 38.50 -72.12 -5.40
N ARG A 862 37.29 -72.69 -5.56
CA ARG A 862 36.32 -72.96 -4.48
C ARG A 862 35.95 -74.44 -4.45
N THR A 863 35.92 -75.03 -3.26
CA THR A 863 35.60 -76.46 -3.07
C THR A 863 34.23 -76.61 -2.42
N PHE A 864 33.25 -77.05 -3.20
CA PHE A 864 31.91 -77.35 -2.73
C PHE A 864 31.88 -78.75 -2.10
N THR A 865 31.43 -78.85 -0.86
CA THR A 865 31.26 -80.11 -0.12
C THR A 865 29.78 -80.36 0.14
N ALA A 866 29.23 -81.37 -0.52
CA ALA A 866 27.85 -81.83 -0.30
C ALA A 866 27.86 -83.08 0.59
N ALA A 867 27.04 -83.10 1.64
CA ALA A 867 26.85 -84.25 2.51
C ALA A 867 25.34 -84.51 2.67
N THR A 868 24.89 -85.65 2.16
CA THR A 868 23.49 -86.08 2.19
C THR A 868 23.39 -87.54 2.60
N ASP A 869 22.29 -87.90 3.25
CA ASP A 869 21.94 -89.29 3.58
C ASP A 869 21.44 -90.08 2.36
N ASP A 870 20.97 -89.37 1.33
CA ASP A 870 20.43 -89.89 0.08
C ASP A 870 21.01 -89.13 -1.14
N GLY A 871 20.21 -88.80 -2.16
CA GLY A 871 20.70 -88.27 -3.43
C GLY A 871 20.87 -86.75 -3.48
N VAL A 872 21.97 -86.27 -4.07
CA VAL A 872 22.22 -84.83 -4.28
C VAL A 872 22.83 -84.52 -5.65
N ARG A 873 22.45 -83.36 -6.21
CA ARG A 873 23.11 -82.73 -7.35
C ARG A 873 23.37 -81.25 -7.07
N VAL A 874 24.54 -80.76 -7.44
CA VAL A 874 24.93 -79.36 -7.25
C VAL A 874 25.37 -78.74 -8.57
N TRP A 875 24.78 -77.62 -8.92
CA TRP A 875 25.17 -76.79 -10.05
C TRP A 875 25.70 -75.46 -9.57
N VAL A 876 26.70 -74.95 -10.27
CA VAL A 876 27.15 -73.57 -10.17
C VAL A 876 27.02 -72.97 -11.56
N ASP A 877 26.42 -71.79 -11.74
CA ASP A 877 26.22 -71.15 -13.05
C ASP A 877 25.71 -72.10 -14.15
N GLY A 878 24.76 -72.96 -13.81
CA GLY A 878 24.19 -73.96 -14.72
C GLY A 878 25.09 -75.18 -15.02
N VAL A 879 26.34 -75.21 -14.56
CA VAL A 879 27.26 -76.35 -14.73
C VAL A 879 27.12 -77.30 -13.54
N LEU A 880 26.81 -78.57 -13.82
CA LEU A 880 26.74 -79.65 -12.83
C LEU A 880 28.14 -79.98 -12.33
N ILE A 881 28.41 -79.74 -11.06
CA ILE A 881 29.73 -79.99 -10.43
C ILE A 881 29.73 -81.19 -9.49
N ILE A 882 28.56 -81.58 -8.97
CA ILE A 882 28.38 -82.78 -8.15
C ILE A 882 27.15 -83.51 -8.68
N ASP A 883 27.30 -84.78 -9.07
CA ASP A 883 26.18 -85.67 -9.39
C ASP A 883 26.28 -86.97 -8.59
N ARG A 884 25.47 -87.05 -7.54
CA ARG A 884 25.37 -88.20 -6.63
C ARG A 884 23.91 -88.58 -6.42
N TRP A 885 23.08 -88.42 -7.46
CA TRP A 885 21.63 -88.57 -7.31
C TRP A 885 21.20 -89.94 -6.77
N SER A 886 21.92 -91.02 -7.07
CA SER A 886 21.56 -92.39 -6.70
C SER A 886 22.36 -92.95 -5.53
N THR A 887 23.19 -92.15 -4.87
CA THR A 887 24.25 -92.68 -4.02
C THR A 887 24.57 -91.73 -2.86
N PRO A 888 24.37 -92.16 -1.61
CA PRO A 888 24.51 -91.28 -0.45
C PRO A 888 25.95 -91.02 -0.05
N GLY A 889 26.14 -90.11 0.92
CA GLY A 889 27.42 -89.81 1.55
C GLY A 889 27.96 -88.42 1.25
N THR A 890 29.22 -88.19 1.64
CA THR A 890 29.91 -86.90 1.45
C THR A 890 30.73 -86.91 0.17
N THR A 891 30.60 -85.87 -0.64
CA THR A 891 31.40 -85.67 -1.86
C THR A 891 31.86 -84.22 -1.99
N ARG A 892 32.93 -84.01 -2.77
CA ARG A 892 33.52 -82.68 -3.00
C ARG A 892 33.78 -82.44 -4.48
N ALA A 893 33.58 -81.20 -4.93
CA ALA A 893 33.98 -80.74 -6.25
C ALA A 893 34.61 -79.36 -6.16
N THR A 894 35.66 -79.14 -6.95
CA THR A 894 36.36 -77.85 -6.98
C THR A 894 36.10 -77.15 -8.31
N ARG A 895 35.79 -75.85 -8.25
CA ARG A 895 35.60 -75.01 -9.43
C ARG A 895 36.32 -73.68 -9.27
N THR A 896 36.97 -73.23 -10.33
CA THR A 896 37.52 -71.88 -10.41
C THR A 896 36.40 -70.89 -10.68
N MET A 897 36.27 -69.89 -9.81
CA MET A 897 35.23 -68.86 -9.84
C MET A 897 35.84 -67.52 -10.30
N THR A 898 35.08 -66.73 -11.05
CA THR A 898 35.40 -65.31 -11.27
C THR A 898 35.00 -64.48 -10.05
N ALA A 899 35.49 -63.24 -9.94
CA ALA A 899 34.97 -62.34 -8.90
C ALA A 899 33.56 -61.88 -9.30
N GLY A 900 32.59 -61.99 -8.39
CA GLY A 900 31.23 -61.54 -8.65
C GLY A 900 30.17 -62.50 -8.13
N THR A 901 28.93 -62.31 -8.59
CA THR A 901 27.77 -63.11 -8.19
C THR A 901 27.63 -64.34 -9.08
N HIS A 902 27.50 -65.49 -8.44
CA HIS A 902 27.35 -66.79 -9.08
C HIS A 902 26.08 -67.48 -8.59
N THR A 903 25.41 -68.21 -9.48
CA THR A 903 24.21 -68.97 -9.11
C THR A 903 24.62 -70.34 -8.58
N VAL A 904 24.03 -70.78 -7.47
CA VAL A 904 24.21 -72.12 -6.91
C VAL A 904 22.84 -72.78 -6.81
N ARG A 905 22.70 -73.95 -7.42
CA ARG A 905 21.50 -74.79 -7.32
C ARG A 905 21.85 -76.12 -6.66
N VAL A 906 21.02 -76.55 -5.74
CA VAL A 906 21.10 -77.87 -5.09
C VAL A 906 19.77 -78.58 -5.28
N ASP A 907 19.83 -79.78 -5.84
CA ASP A 907 18.69 -80.69 -5.87
C ASP A 907 18.98 -81.84 -4.91
N TYR A 908 18.02 -82.17 -4.05
CA TYR A 908 18.06 -83.28 -3.11
C TYR A 908 16.84 -84.18 -3.28
N VAL A 909 17.02 -85.47 -3.07
CA VAL A 909 15.95 -86.45 -2.97
C VAL A 909 16.13 -87.23 -1.69
N GLU A 910 15.03 -87.42 -0.96
CA GLU A 910 14.88 -88.37 0.13
C GLU A 910 14.14 -89.61 -0.41
N ARG A 911 14.59 -90.80 -0.04
CA ARG A 911 13.94 -92.06 -0.42
C ARG A 911 13.41 -92.78 0.79
N ILE A 912 14.26 -93.10 1.76
CA ILE A 912 13.89 -93.88 2.94
C ILE A 912 14.76 -93.49 4.14
N SER A 913 14.14 -93.47 5.32
CA SER A 913 14.77 -93.36 6.64
C SER A 913 15.17 -91.94 7.08
N TRP A 914 16.46 -91.68 7.29
CA TRP A 914 16.96 -90.48 7.98
C TRP A 914 17.26 -89.36 6.98
N ALA A 915 16.47 -88.29 6.94
CA ALA A 915 16.65 -87.22 5.97
C ALA A 915 17.60 -86.10 6.43
N SER A 916 18.63 -85.80 5.63
CA SER A 916 19.58 -84.69 5.83
C SER A 916 20.25 -84.20 4.53
N ALA A 917 20.32 -82.88 4.36
CA ALA A 917 20.98 -82.24 3.24
C ALA A 917 21.87 -81.08 3.68
N ARG A 918 23.18 -81.17 3.39
CA ARG A 918 24.16 -80.12 3.70
C ARG A 918 25.03 -79.76 2.49
N LEU A 919 25.23 -78.47 2.24
CA LEU A 919 26.19 -77.95 1.27
C LEU A 919 26.99 -76.79 1.88
N THR A 920 28.32 -76.88 1.79
CA THR A 920 29.29 -75.84 2.20
C THR A 920 30.30 -75.59 1.08
N TRP A 921 30.96 -74.42 1.04
CA TRP A 921 31.96 -74.07 0.02
C TRP A 921 33.02 -73.09 0.51
#